data_AF-A0A957I0B6-F1
#
_entry.id   AF-A0A957I0B6-F1
#
_cell.length_a   1.000
_cell.length_b   1.000
_cell.length_c   1.000
_cell.angle_alpha   90.00
_cell.angle_beta   90.00
_cell.angle_gamma   90.00
#
_symmetry.space_group_name_H-M   'P 1'
#
loop_
_entity.id
_entity.type
_entity.pdbx_description
1 polymer ?
#
loop_
_entity_poly.entity_id
_entity_poly.type
_entity_poly.pdbx_seq_one_letter_code
_entity_poly.pdbx_strand_id
1 'polypeptide(L)'
;HDRVDGLTRRISVASDGTEANDYSYAPDIAGNGLAVTFASCATNLITNDTTSNCDVFTHNLQSGETALVSKASDGSQINALSDFPAMSDDGRFVAFQSWANFVPVDLGFDSDIFVHDLGFQPASRSGAIQLEDNNPITDSIPITNSVQWYRVYVPEPGSTFTVTLSNLSEDHDMLLFAPAIDEETGQLRDLGQFSNIGQFSNIGQFSNIGQFSNIGQFSNIGDLADLGQFSNIGQFSNIGQFSNIGQFSNIGQDGGIGDLVNISAQSGLADEQMVQYVHELAGTYYVAVLAHNPLVVGTNYTIEAVVGPPVWPYPPITQTVPTTFTTPMTDTAVHTVIFYNSQRLDQFYSGSDPINANIFRNYLDSLAAHAQTNGVVIDLADYAAIQDAYALWDSQPGNPQAANFVAANIKSLIYNLAPAYPNWEYTVLAGDDRLIPYRRVRDEALVANERVYADTAASVTLSGSMELRFLLTDDYYAALPPLPYKGREFYLPQLAIGRLVETPSEMVALIRAFLFDPVLEPTDALITGYDFLIDQATAVSNTLAAQGVTAQTHLINNTWTAADFNNTLFTQPVAPDLISLNSHFEHYRFFPNDPNDVYATQITATTDYAGILAFSVGCHSGLSVPDDNPAGPFVFDWPQAFNGQKASLIGNTGFGYGDSDLVAYSELLMTNFVDALGDWSEGPQTVGHALRMAKQQYFNSMAAGTFSNYDEKVMAIMTLYGLPMMQVNMPVTTTTSLAGPSVAAAPNGLPLETFTSTVTLAYDFAAHTVPGLGDYYTIAGENEVYVAGARPIQPRDSVNINVPGTIAHGVLLLGGTFTDVPNFDPAVSRVLTDDTYSIVEPLFASDYWSPVGLGSINRFQGIDGRSHERLVIVPGQFKADAANPEIGTQRLYTNLTFEVYHTPIDNTDFVAPQVWQVHASQQDNAINFAVLLSDDDALLSEGVGKESRVVVVYRDSYSSEWQAMELTYDALTGWANGTLLHSGQIDFFVQAVDASGNVALVLNHGNPFVVGMGNSVLYLPVVLRP
;
A
#
# COMPACT_ATOMS: atom_id res chain seq x y z
N HIS A 1 -27.18 -21.05 -28.75
CA HIS A 1 -28.51 -20.77 -28.17
C HIS A 1 -28.29 -19.66 -27.17
N ASP A 2 -28.95 -18.53 -27.38
CA ASP A 2 -28.84 -17.38 -26.49
C ASP A 2 -29.69 -17.64 -25.23
N ARG A 3 -29.07 -17.41 -24.07
CA ARG A 3 -29.63 -17.71 -22.74
C ARG A 3 -30.31 -16.49 -22.10
N VAL A 4 -30.15 -15.31 -22.68
CA VAL A 4 -30.71 -14.03 -22.23
C VAL A 4 -32.02 -13.75 -22.96
N ASP A 5 -32.04 -13.88 -24.29
CA ASP A 5 -33.27 -13.71 -25.09
C ASP A 5 -34.09 -15.02 -25.24
N GLY A 6 -33.48 -16.17 -24.91
CA GLY A 6 -34.08 -17.50 -25.01
C GLY A 6 -34.21 -18.04 -26.43
N LEU A 7 -33.65 -17.38 -27.44
CA LEU A 7 -33.78 -17.73 -28.85
C LEU A 7 -32.69 -18.70 -29.33
N THR A 8 -33.01 -19.38 -30.43
CA THR A 8 -32.07 -20.23 -31.16
C THR A 8 -31.96 -19.71 -32.58
N ARG A 9 -30.81 -19.09 -32.89
CA ARG A 9 -30.43 -18.56 -34.20
C ARG A 9 -29.49 -19.57 -34.89
N ARG A 10 -29.44 -19.59 -36.23
CA ARG A 10 -28.45 -20.38 -36.99
C ARG A 10 -27.35 -19.45 -37.48
N ILE A 11 -26.09 -19.82 -37.22
CA ILE A 11 -24.90 -19.00 -37.54
C ILE A 11 -24.23 -19.37 -38.86
N SER A 12 -24.50 -20.57 -39.39
CA SER A 12 -24.01 -21.03 -40.70
C SER A 12 -24.92 -20.50 -41.83
N VAL A 13 -24.89 -19.19 -42.01
CA VAL A 13 -25.66 -18.42 -43.01
C VAL A 13 -24.76 -17.38 -43.68
N ALA A 14 -25.10 -16.93 -44.89
CA ALA A 14 -24.46 -15.78 -45.53
C ALA A 14 -24.97 -14.46 -44.93
N SER A 15 -24.33 -13.34 -45.26
CA SER A 15 -24.70 -11.99 -44.76
C SER A 15 -26.10 -11.50 -45.16
N ASP A 16 -26.79 -12.19 -46.07
CA ASP A 16 -28.20 -11.94 -46.43
C ASP A 16 -29.19 -12.89 -45.73
N GLY A 17 -28.70 -13.75 -44.83
CA GLY A 17 -29.45 -14.76 -44.11
C GLY A 17 -29.73 -16.05 -44.90
N THR A 18 -29.18 -16.22 -46.11
CA THR A 18 -29.32 -17.49 -46.84
C THR A 18 -28.55 -18.63 -46.18
N GLU A 19 -29.14 -19.82 -46.14
CA GLU A 19 -28.55 -20.99 -45.48
C GLU A 19 -27.35 -21.54 -46.25
N ALA A 20 -26.33 -22.04 -45.53
CA ALA A 20 -25.22 -22.80 -46.09
C ALA A 20 -25.72 -23.97 -46.98
N ASN A 21 -25.14 -24.12 -48.18
CA ASN A 21 -25.49 -25.16 -49.14
C ASN A 21 -24.79 -26.52 -48.90
N ASP A 22 -23.84 -26.58 -47.98
CA ASP A 22 -23.17 -27.80 -47.50
C ASP A 22 -22.88 -27.73 -45.99
N TYR A 23 -22.24 -28.76 -45.43
CA TYR A 23 -22.04 -28.89 -43.98
C TYR A 23 -21.07 -27.86 -43.38
N SER A 24 -21.31 -27.55 -42.11
CA SER A 24 -20.51 -26.63 -41.28
C SER A 24 -20.25 -27.26 -39.91
N TYR A 25 -19.07 -27.03 -39.34
CA TYR A 25 -18.56 -27.73 -38.15
C TYR A 25 -17.52 -26.90 -37.39
N ALA A 26 -17.06 -27.42 -36.25
CA ALA A 26 -16.10 -26.76 -35.34
C ALA A 26 -16.40 -25.27 -35.10
N PRO A 27 -17.59 -24.92 -34.54
CA PRO A 27 -17.90 -23.55 -34.17
C PRO A 27 -17.25 -23.16 -32.84
N ASP A 28 -16.80 -21.91 -32.75
CA ASP A 28 -16.28 -21.29 -31.53
C ASP A 28 -16.76 -19.83 -31.39
N ILE A 29 -16.80 -19.28 -30.19
CA ILE A 29 -17.51 -18.02 -29.87
C ILE A 29 -16.66 -17.10 -28.97
N ALA A 30 -16.58 -15.82 -29.32
CA ALA A 30 -15.92 -14.82 -28.48
C ALA A 30 -16.58 -14.71 -27.11
N GLY A 31 -15.80 -14.40 -26.06
CA GLY A 31 -16.29 -14.26 -24.68
C GLY A 31 -17.37 -13.18 -24.51
N ASN A 32 -17.37 -12.15 -25.37
CA ASN A 32 -18.43 -11.13 -25.44
C ASN A 32 -19.73 -11.60 -26.12
N GLY A 33 -19.75 -12.79 -26.74
CA GLY A 33 -20.91 -13.36 -27.42
C GLY A 33 -21.33 -12.67 -28.73
N LEU A 34 -20.53 -11.74 -29.28
CA LEU A 34 -20.88 -10.93 -30.46
C LEU A 34 -20.43 -11.55 -31.79
N ALA A 35 -19.47 -12.47 -31.79
CA ALA A 35 -18.94 -13.13 -32.99
C ALA A 35 -18.79 -14.65 -32.79
N VAL A 36 -19.02 -15.41 -33.86
CA VAL A 36 -18.86 -16.87 -33.91
C VAL A 36 -18.04 -17.26 -35.12
N THR A 37 -16.91 -17.94 -34.93
CA THR A 37 -16.17 -18.58 -36.04
C THR A 37 -16.63 -20.02 -36.24
N PHE A 38 -16.50 -20.54 -37.46
CA PHE A 38 -16.81 -21.93 -37.80
C PHE A 38 -16.14 -22.34 -39.11
N ALA A 39 -15.87 -23.63 -39.28
CA ALA A 39 -15.46 -24.21 -40.56
C ALA A 39 -16.70 -24.56 -41.40
N SER A 40 -16.65 -24.33 -42.72
CA SER A 40 -17.75 -24.67 -43.64
C SER A 40 -17.24 -25.03 -45.03
N CYS A 41 -17.90 -25.99 -45.66
CA CYS A 41 -17.61 -26.42 -47.03
C CYS A 41 -18.64 -25.85 -48.03
N ALA A 42 -19.39 -24.83 -47.61
CA ALA A 42 -20.56 -24.31 -48.30
C ALA A 42 -20.23 -23.11 -49.22
N THR A 43 -20.27 -23.35 -50.53
CA THR A 43 -19.86 -22.42 -51.60
C THR A 43 -20.78 -21.21 -51.82
N ASN A 44 -21.53 -20.78 -50.80
CA ASN A 44 -22.51 -19.69 -50.87
C ASN A 44 -22.52 -18.77 -49.63
N LEU A 45 -21.63 -18.95 -48.66
CA LEU A 45 -21.54 -18.08 -47.48
C LEU A 45 -20.99 -16.69 -47.79
N ILE A 46 -20.19 -16.56 -48.86
CA ILE A 46 -19.69 -15.29 -49.41
C ILE A 46 -19.98 -15.18 -50.92
N THR A 47 -19.90 -13.96 -51.46
CA THR A 47 -20.14 -13.71 -52.88
C THR A 47 -18.94 -14.13 -53.73
N ASN A 48 -19.13 -15.12 -54.60
CA ASN A 48 -18.07 -15.75 -55.41
C ASN A 48 -17.01 -16.47 -54.57
N ASP A 49 -17.44 -17.32 -53.63
CA ASP A 49 -16.60 -18.45 -53.23
C ASP A 49 -16.19 -19.25 -54.49
N THR A 50 -14.90 -19.51 -54.66
CA THR A 50 -14.32 -20.15 -55.85
C THR A 50 -13.70 -21.52 -55.59
N THR A 51 -13.65 -22.00 -54.35
CA THR A 51 -12.99 -23.28 -54.02
C THR A 51 -13.98 -24.44 -53.95
N SER A 52 -13.44 -25.64 -53.72
CA SER A 52 -14.23 -26.84 -53.41
C SER A 52 -13.71 -27.54 -52.15
N ASN A 53 -13.13 -26.76 -51.24
CA ASN A 53 -12.61 -27.20 -49.95
C ASN A 53 -13.49 -26.64 -48.83
N CYS A 54 -13.14 -26.95 -47.58
CA CYS A 54 -13.75 -26.26 -46.44
C CYS A 54 -12.87 -25.05 -46.06
N ASP A 55 -13.53 -23.93 -45.83
CA ASP A 55 -12.96 -22.63 -45.47
C ASP A 55 -13.42 -22.25 -44.04
N VAL A 56 -12.67 -21.36 -43.39
CA VAL A 56 -12.99 -20.81 -42.07
C VAL A 56 -13.70 -19.48 -42.24
N PHE A 57 -14.85 -19.34 -41.58
CA PHE A 57 -15.67 -18.14 -41.59
C PHE A 57 -15.82 -17.56 -40.19
N THR A 58 -16.21 -16.29 -40.11
CA THR A 58 -16.74 -15.64 -38.92
C THR A 58 -18.11 -15.05 -39.24
N HIS A 59 -19.06 -15.15 -38.31
CA HIS A 59 -20.38 -14.54 -38.38
C HIS A 59 -20.59 -13.60 -37.19
N ASN A 60 -20.80 -12.32 -37.49
CA ASN A 60 -21.07 -11.28 -36.50
C ASN A 60 -22.56 -11.27 -36.15
N LEU A 61 -22.89 -11.51 -34.88
CA LEU A 61 -24.25 -11.66 -34.37
C LEU A 61 -25.01 -10.33 -34.20
N GLN A 62 -24.31 -9.19 -34.35
CA GLN A 62 -24.87 -7.83 -34.26
C GLN A 62 -25.14 -7.22 -35.63
N SER A 63 -24.21 -7.35 -36.60
CA SER A 63 -24.39 -6.88 -37.98
C SER A 63 -25.07 -7.91 -38.89
N GLY A 64 -25.00 -9.19 -38.53
CA GLY A 64 -25.43 -10.32 -39.38
C GLY A 64 -24.43 -10.68 -40.48
N GLU A 65 -23.25 -10.05 -40.52
CA GLU A 65 -22.25 -10.25 -41.57
C GLU A 65 -21.48 -11.57 -41.40
N THR A 66 -21.31 -12.30 -42.51
CA THR A 66 -20.46 -13.48 -42.62
C THR A 66 -19.26 -13.18 -43.49
N ALA A 67 -18.05 -13.36 -42.96
CA ALA A 67 -16.79 -13.06 -43.63
C ALA A 67 -15.83 -14.26 -43.64
N LEU A 68 -15.07 -14.39 -44.73
CA LEU A 68 -14.00 -15.39 -44.87
C LEU A 68 -12.77 -15.00 -44.04
N VAL A 69 -12.19 -15.98 -43.34
CA VAL A 69 -10.99 -15.85 -42.49
C VAL A 69 -9.77 -16.50 -43.16
N SER A 70 -9.94 -17.64 -43.83
CA SER A 70 -8.90 -18.39 -44.57
C SER A 70 -8.50 -17.75 -45.91
N LYS A 71 -8.14 -16.46 -45.86
CA LYS A 71 -7.67 -15.63 -46.98
C LYS A 71 -6.24 -15.14 -46.75
N ALA A 72 -5.49 -14.95 -47.82
CA ALA A 72 -4.15 -14.37 -47.78
C ALA A 72 -4.17 -12.91 -47.28
N SER A 73 -3.00 -12.38 -46.89
CA SER A 73 -2.83 -11.01 -46.40
C SER A 73 -3.11 -9.92 -47.45
N ASP A 74 -3.25 -10.28 -48.73
CA ASP A 74 -3.72 -9.39 -49.81
C ASP A 74 -5.24 -9.46 -50.04
N GLY A 75 -5.96 -10.24 -49.23
CA GLY A 75 -7.40 -10.46 -49.31
C GLY A 75 -7.83 -11.57 -50.28
N SER A 76 -6.91 -12.26 -50.97
CA SER A 76 -7.26 -13.35 -51.89
C SER A 76 -7.65 -14.65 -51.18
N GLN A 77 -8.70 -15.34 -51.67
CA GLN A 77 -9.09 -16.67 -51.19
C GLN A 77 -8.03 -17.71 -51.59
N ILE A 78 -7.64 -18.59 -50.67
CA ILE A 78 -6.63 -19.63 -50.94
C ILE A 78 -7.31 -20.99 -51.15
N ASN A 79 -6.93 -21.71 -52.20
CA ASN A 79 -7.54 -22.97 -52.59
C ASN A 79 -6.93 -24.18 -51.86
N ALA A 80 -7.10 -24.27 -50.55
CA ALA A 80 -6.73 -25.42 -49.71
C ALA A 80 -7.78 -25.66 -48.60
N LEU A 81 -7.64 -26.77 -47.86
CA LEU A 81 -8.48 -27.05 -46.70
C LEU A 81 -8.04 -26.21 -45.50
N SER A 82 -8.99 -25.54 -44.85
CA SER A 82 -8.81 -24.85 -43.57
C SER A 82 -9.87 -25.29 -42.56
N ASP A 83 -9.47 -25.66 -41.36
CA ASP A 83 -10.33 -26.24 -40.32
C ASP A 83 -9.87 -25.92 -38.89
N PHE A 84 -10.60 -26.44 -37.90
CA PHE A 84 -10.39 -26.24 -36.45
C PHE A 84 -10.12 -24.79 -36.02
N PRO A 85 -11.03 -23.84 -36.29
CA PRO A 85 -10.87 -22.47 -35.83
C PRO A 85 -11.08 -22.34 -34.32
N ALA A 86 -10.36 -21.42 -33.70
CA ALA A 86 -10.52 -20.96 -32.33
C ALA A 86 -10.43 -19.42 -32.30
N MET A 87 -11.29 -18.77 -31.52
CA MET A 87 -11.43 -17.31 -31.45
C MET A 87 -10.94 -16.78 -30.10
N SER A 88 -10.28 -15.62 -30.08
CA SER A 88 -9.93 -14.93 -28.83
C SER A 88 -11.17 -14.34 -28.14
N ASP A 89 -11.12 -14.17 -26.81
CA ASP A 89 -12.26 -13.69 -26.02
C ASP A 89 -12.78 -12.29 -26.44
N ASP A 90 -11.89 -11.44 -26.96
CA ASP A 90 -12.20 -10.13 -27.53
C ASP A 90 -12.84 -10.19 -28.93
N GLY A 91 -12.85 -11.36 -29.57
CA GLY A 91 -13.33 -11.58 -30.94
C GLY A 91 -12.38 -11.07 -32.03
N ARG A 92 -11.18 -10.59 -31.69
CA ARG A 92 -10.26 -9.96 -32.64
C ARG A 92 -9.45 -10.97 -33.45
N PHE A 93 -8.91 -12.00 -32.81
CA PHE A 93 -8.03 -12.98 -33.46
C PHE A 93 -8.75 -14.31 -33.67
N VAL A 94 -8.50 -14.94 -34.83
CA VAL A 94 -8.91 -16.32 -35.10
C VAL A 94 -7.68 -17.13 -35.46
N ALA A 95 -7.35 -18.12 -34.63
CA ALA A 95 -6.39 -19.17 -34.95
C ALA A 95 -7.11 -20.28 -35.73
N PHE A 96 -6.46 -20.88 -36.74
CA PHE A 96 -7.01 -22.01 -37.50
C PHE A 96 -5.91 -22.88 -38.11
N GLN A 97 -6.23 -24.15 -38.35
CA GLN A 97 -5.36 -25.09 -39.08
C GLN A 97 -5.58 -24.93 -40.59
N SER A 98 -4.52 -25.02 -41.39
CA SER A 98 -4.67 -25.03 -42.86
C SER A 98 -3.55 -25.78 -43.60
N TRP A 99 -3.93 -26.31 -44.76
CA TRP A 99 -3.06 -26.98 -45.74
C TRP A 99 -2.54 -26.00 -46.81
N ALA A 100 -2.57 -24.69 -46.53
CA ALA A 100 -2.12 -23.62 -47.43
C ALA A 100 -0.94 -22.84 -46.85
N ASN A 101 -0.03 -22.42 -47.73
CA ASN A 101 1.14 -21.65 -47.35
C ASN A 101 0.81 -20.14 -47.33
N PHE A 102 0.24 -19.64 -46.23
CA PHE A 102 -0.06 -18.20 -46.06
C PHE A 102 1.22 -17.33 -45.92
N VAL A 103 2.39 -17.94 -45.67
CA VAL A 103 3.66 -17.24 -45.43
C VAL A 103 4.79 -17.75 -46.35
N PRO A 104 5.84 -16.94 -46.65
CA PRO A 104 6.86 -17.29 -47.64
C PRO A 104 7.87 -18.38 -47.23
N VAL A 105 7.81 -18.89 -45.99
CA VAL A 105 8.73 -19.90 -45.46
C VAL A 105 7.92 -21.02 -44.79
N ASP A 106 7.64 -22.04 -45.59
CA ASP A 106 7.12 -23.34 -45.16
C ASP A 106 8.29 -24.23 -44.72
N LEU A 107 8.14 -24.90 -43.58
CA LEU A 107 9.18 -25.74 -42.95
C LEU A 107 9.03 -27.24 -43.25
N GLY A 108 8.03 -27.64 -44.04
CA GLY A 108 7.82 -29.01 -44.53
C GLY A 108 6.90 -29.88 -43.66
N PHE A 109 5.86 -29.29 -43.07
CA PHE A 109 4.75 -30.01 -42.43
C PHE A 109 3.57 -30.18 -43.39
N ASP A 110 2.71 -31.18 -43.19
CA ASP A 110 1.54 -31.41 -44.06
C ASP A 110 0.43 -30.35 -43.86
N SER A 111 0.42 -29.64 -42.71
CA SER A 111 -0.48 -28.51 -42.41
C SER A 111 0.10 -27.65 -41.28
N ASP A 112 -0.08 -26.33 -41.36
CA ASP A 112 0.37 -25.36 -40.36
C ASP A 112 -0.81 -24.73 -39.58
N ILE A 113 -0.52 -24.02 -38.49
CA ILE A 113 -1.48 -23.18 -37.76
C ILE A 113 -1.24 -21.71 -38.08
N PHE A 114 -2.30 -21.00 -38.44
CA PHE A 114 -2.29 -19.57 -38.79
C PHE A 114 -3.17 -18.77 -37.84
N VAL A 115 -2.88 -17.47 -37.70
CA VAL A 115 -3.71 -16.52 -36.95
C VAL A 115 -4.08 -15.35 -37.86
N HIS A 116 -5.36 -15.00 -37.88
CA HIS A 116 -5.88 -13.84 -38.62
C HIS A 116 -6.40 -12.78 -37.64
N ASP A 117 -6.01 -11.52 -37.83
CA ASP A 117 -6.59 -10.38 -37.13
C ASP A 117 -7.81 -9.89 -37.92
N LEU A 118 -8.98 -9.88 -37.29
CA LEU A 118 -10.25 -9.44 -37.88
C LEU A 118 -10.43 -7.92 -37.84
N GLY A 119 -9.57 -7.18 -37.12
CA GLY A 119 -9.66 -5.72 -36.99
C GLY A 119 -10.92 -5.25 -36.26
N PHE A 120 -11.53 -6.11 -35.43
CA PHE A 120 -12.76 -5.81 -34.69
C PHE A 120 -12.55 -4.61 -33.75
N GLN A 121 -13.39 -3.59 -33.88
CA GLN A 121 -13.34 -2.37 -33.07
C GLN A 121 -14.20 -2.56 -31.79
N PRO A 122 -13.58 -2.54 -30.60
CA PRO A 122 -14.26 -2.90 -29.36
C PRO A 122 -14.92 -1.68 -28.70
N ALA A 123 -16.18 -1.85 -28.25
CA ALA A 123 -16.91 -0.81 -27.51
C ALA A 123 -16.51 -0.71 -26.02
N SER A 124 -15.48 -1.45 -25.59
CA SER A 124 -15.11 -1.68 -24.18
C SER A 124 -13.68 -1.27 -23.85
N ARG A 125 -13.44 -0.91 -22.57
CA ARG A 125 -12.11 -0.46 -22.09
C ARG A 125 -10.99 -1.47 -22.36
N SER A 126 -11.29 -2.76 -22.24
CA SER A 126 -10.36 -3.88 -22.41
C SER A 126 -9.64 -3.90 -23.77
N GLY A 127 -10.31 -3.45 -24.83
CA GLY A 127 -9.78 -3.42 -26.18
C GLY A 127 -9.25 -2.06 -26.65
N ALA A 128 -9.10 -1.09 -25.73
CA ALA A 128 -8.75 0.29 -26.05
C ALA A 128 -7.49 0.43 -26.93
N ILE A 129 -7.57 1.27 -27.97
CA ILE A 129 -6.50 1.52 -28.93
C ILE A 129 -5.29 2.15 -28.22
N GLN A 130 -4.12 1.54 -28.38
CA GLN A 130 -2.86 2.12 -27.90
C GLN A 130 -2.54 3.40 -28.67
N LEU A 131 -2.44 4.53 -27.95
CA LEU A 131 -1.77 5.71 -28.44
C LEU A 131 -0.28 5.57 -28.11
N GLU A 132 0.55 5.65 -29.14
CA GLU A 132 2.00 5.73 -29.01
C GLU A 132 2.41 7.20 -28.88
N ASP A 133 3.46 7.49 -28.11
CA ASP A 133 3.91 8.86 -27.84
C ASP A 133 4.30 9.60 -29.14
N ASN A 134 3.81 10.84 -29.29
CA ASN A 134 4.02 11.71 -30.46
C ASN A 134 3.64 11.04 -31.81
N ASN A 135 2.66 10.14 -31.81
CA ASN A 135 2.20 9.41 -33.00
C ASN A 135 0.68 9.58 -33.22
N PRO A 136 0.22 10.56 -34.01
CA PRO A 136 -1.19 10.85 -34.21
C PRO A 136 -1.90 9.77 -35.04
N ILE A 137 -3.08 9.33 -34.58
CA ILE A 137 -3.95 8.35 -35.24
C ILE A 137 -5.18 9.07 -35.82
N THR A 138 -5.61 8.68 -37.03
CA THR A 138 -6.90 9.09 -37.60
C THR A 138 -7.92 7.96 -37.41
N ASP A 139 -9.05 8.26 -36.77
CA ASP A 139 -10.12 7.30 -36.47
C ASP A 139 -11.51 7.97 -36.53
N SER A 140 -12.59 7.22 -36.24
CA SER A 140 -13.98 7.68 -36.28
C SER A 140 -14.85 6.89 -35.27
N ILE A 141 -15.92 7.49 -34.74
CA ILE A 141 -16.89 6.74 -33.90
C ILE A 141 -17.79 5.90 -34.81
N PRO A 142 -17.84 4.56 -34.68
CA PRO A 142 -18.44 3.69 -35.70
C PRO A 142 -19.97 3.54 -35.61
N ILE A 143 -20.57 3.71 -34.42
CA ILE A 143 -22.02 3.56 -34.21
C ILE A 143 -22.59 4.64 -33.26
N THR A 144 -23.86 4.99 -33.43
CA THR A 144 -24.56 5.97 -32.56
C THR A 144 -24.59 5.52 -31.11
N ASN A 145 -24.30 6.43 -30.18
CA ASN A 145 -24.24 6.18 -28.73
C ASN A 145 -23.18 5.15 -28.30
N SER A 146 -22.07 5.03 -29.04
CA SER A 146 -20.86 4.35 -28.58
C SER A 146 -19.80 5.34 -28.09
N VAL A 147 -18.83 4.80 -27.34
CA VAL A 147 -17.61 5.46 -26.92
C VAL A 147 -16.46 4.76 -27.65
N GLN A 148 -15.54 5.53 -28.24
CA GLN A 148 -14.28 4.97 -28.76
C GLN A 148 -13.22 5.08 -27.67
N TRP A 149 -12.65 3.94 -27.27
CA TRP A 149 -11.68 3.85 -26.18
C TRP A 149 -10.23 3.83 -26.70
N TYR A 150 -9.40 4.65 -26.08
CA TYR A 150 -7.96 4.71 -26.28
C TYR A 150 -7.24 4.53 -24.96
N ARG A 151 -5.94 4.24 -25.01
CA ARG A 151 -5.08 4.16 -23.84
C ARG A 151 -3.69 4.78 -24.07
N VAL A 152 -3.18 5.46 -23.06
CA VAL A 152 -1.89 6.15 -23.02
C VAL A 152 -1.09 5.56 -21.87
N TYR A 153 0.12 5.06 -22.13
CA TYR A 153 0.99 4.57 -21.06
C TYR A 153 1.90 5.71 -20.57
N VAL A 154 1.83 6.03 -19.28
CA VAL A 154 2.69 7.01 -18.61
C VAL A 154 3.70 6.25 -17.74
N PRO A 155 5.02 6.36 -17.99
CA PRO A 155 6.00 5.46 -17.36
C PRO A 155 6.35 5.83 -15.91
N GLU A 156 6.32 7.10 -15.52
CA GLU A 156 6.88 7.57 -14.25
C GLU A 156 6.00 8.63 -13.54
N PRO A 157 5.84 8.58 -12.21
CA PRO A 157 5.16 9.63 -11.45
C PRO A 157 5.94 10.95 -11.41
N GLY A 158 5.23 12.04 -11.67
CA GLY A 158 5.72 13.40 -11.91
C GLY A 158 5.61 13.85 -13.37
N SER A 159 5.29 12.93 -14.30
CA SER A 159 5.13 13.19 -15.73
C SER A 159 3.95 14.12 -16.04
N THR A 160 4.01 14.80 -17.17
CA THR A 160 2.87 15.55 -17.74
C THR A 160 2.55 14.98 -19.11
N PHE A 161 1.30 14.59 -19.37
CA PHE A 161 0.87 14.21 -20.71
C PHE A 161 -0.28 15.07 -21.22
N THR A 162 -0.33 15.22 -22.54
CA THR A 162 -1.40 15.95 -23.24
C THR A 162 -2.06 15.01 -24.22
N VAL A 163 -3.39 15.00 -24.23
CA VAL A 163 -4.20 14.33 -25.28
C VAL A 163 -4.93 15.42 -26.05
N THR A 164 -4.84 15.39 -27.38
CA THR A 164 -5.49 16.37 -28.26
C THR A 164 -6.34 15.64 -29.30
N LEU A 165 -7.58 16.08 -29.48
CA LEU A 165 -8.49 15.68 -30.57
C LEU A 165 -8.58 16.84 -31.56
N SER A 166 -8.33 16.59 -32.85
CA SER A 166 -8.23 17.64 -33.86
C SER A 166 -8.77 17.21 -35.21
N ASN A 167 -8.82 18.17 -36.15
CA ASN A 167 -9.42 18.00 -37.49
C ASN A 167 -10.91 17.63 -37.47
N LEU A 168 -11.64 18.05 -36.43
CA LEU A 168 -13.05 17.71 -36.24
C LEU A 168 -13.93 18.27 -37.38
N SER A 169 -14.81 17.41 -37.93
CA SER A 169 -15.88 17.83 -38.85
C SER A 169 -17.28 17.87 -38.21
N GLU A 170 -17.43 17.28 -37.03
CA GLU A 170 -18.61 17.28 -36.16
C GLU A 170 -18.14 17.33 -34.69
N ASP A 171 -19.06 17.61 -33.77
CA ASP A 171 -18.81 17.92 -32.35
C ASP A 171 -18.49 16.67 -31.49
N HIS A 172 -17.41 16.69 -30.71
CA HIS A 172 -16.89 15.53 -29.95
C HIS A 172 -16.46 15.92 -28.53
N ASP A 173 -16.79 15.09 -27.53
CA ASP A 173 -16.31 15.25 -26.15
C ASP A 173 -15.19 14.24 -25.82
N MET A 174 -14.30 14.57 -24.88
CA MET A 174 -13.28 13.67 -24.33
C MET A 174 -13.38 13.52 -22.81
N LEU A 175 -13.19 12.29 -22.32
CA LEU A 175 -13.05 11.96 -20.90
C LEU A 175 -11.72 11.19 -20.67
N LEU A 176 -11.01 11.49 -19.58
CA LEU A 176 -9.76 10.82 -19.20
C LEU A 176 -9.89 10.09 -17.87
N PHE A 177 -9.60 8.79 -17.87
CA PHE A 177 -9.64 7.91 -16.71
C PHE A 177 -8.24 7.43 -16.31
N ALA A 178 -8.00 7.38 -15.01
CA ALA A 178 -6.77 6.89 -14.42
C ALA A 178 -6.65 5.35 -14.49
N PRO A 179 -5.44 4.80 -14.27
CA PRO A 179 -5.29 3.39 -13.93
C PRO A 179 -6.09 3.03 -12.66
N ALA A 180 -6.37 1.74 -12.44
CA ALA A 180 -7.00 1.28 -11.20
C ALA A 180 -5.96 0.99 -10.11
N ILE A 181 -6.32 1.23 -8.85
CA ILE A 181 -5.43 1.16 -7.68
C ILE A 181 -5.62 -0.16 -6.92
N ASP A 182 -4.52 -0.79 -6.51
CA ASP A 182 -4.49 -1.68 -5.35
C ASP A 182 -4.28 -0.84 -4.07
N GLU A 183 -5.26 -0.88 -3.16
CA GLU A 183 -5.32 0.03 -2.00
C GLU A 183 -4.06 -0.01 -1.14
N GLU A 184 -3.49 -1.20 -0.91
CA GLU A 184 -2.36 -1.47 -0.01
C GLU A 184 -0.99 -1.21 -0.67
N THR A 185 -0.76 -1.77 -1.87
CA THR A 185 0.57 -1.71 -2.51
C THR A 185 0.77 -0.48 -3.39
N GLY A 186 -0.31 0.18 -3.79
CA GLY A 186 -0.30 1.27 -4.77
C GLY A 186 0.03 0.82 -6.20
N GLN A 187 -0.08 -0.48 -6.49
CA GLN A 187 0.13 -1.05 -7.83
C GLN A 187 -1.14 -1.05 -8.67
N LEU A 188 -1.03 -1.44 -9.94
CA LEU A 188 -2.15 -1.54 -10.87
C LEU A 188 -2.96 -2.82 -10.59
N ARG A 189 -4.28 -2.69 -10.38
CA ARG A 189 -5.21 -3.82 -10.50
C ARG A 189 -5.70 -3.95 -11.94
N ASP A 190 -5.55 -5.12 -12.53
CA ASP A 190 -6.36 -5.58 -13.66
C ASP A 190 -7.59 -6.34 -13.14
N LEU A 191 -8.66 -6.37 -13.93
CA LEU A 191 -10.03 -6.81 -13.58
C LEU A 191 -10.75 -5.88 -12.58
N GLY A 192 -12.08 -5.84 -12.60
CA GLY A 192 -12.82 -4.93 -11.72
C GLY A 192 -14.35 -4.98 -11.79
N GLN A 193 -14.96 -4.27 -10.84
CA GLN A 193 -16.37 -3.89 -10.69
C GLN A 193 -16.42 -2.56 -9.89
N PHE A 194 -17.58 -1.91 -9.78
CA PHE A 194 -17.74 -0.63 -9.06
C PHE A 194 -19.17 -0.46 -8.52
N SER A 195 -19.34 0.25 -7.38
CA SER A 195 -20.64 0.88 -7.06
C SER A 195 -20.56 2.10 -6.11
N ASN A 196 -21.11 3.24 -6.57
CA ASN A 196 -21.77 4.35 -5.83
C ASN A 196 -20.98 5.23 -4.80
N ILE A 197 -20.86 6.56 -5.06
CA ILE A 197 -20.29 7.63 -4.18
C ILE A 197 -21.10 8.96 -4.33
N GLY A 198 -21.03 9.95 -3.39
CA GLY A 198 -21.95 11.13 -3.33
C GLY A 198 -21.50 12.56 -2.88
N GLN A 199 -21.38 13.50 -3.85
CA GLN A 199 -21.44 15.02 -3.89
C GLN A 199 -20.58 16.03 -3.04
N PHE A 200 -20.76 17.35 -3.36
CA PHE A 200 -19.79 18.51 -3.37
C PHE A 200 -20.35 19.90 -2.86
N SER A 201 -19.64 21.06 -2.84
CA SER A 201 -20.14 22.37 -2.25
C SER A 201 -19.91 23.74 -2.99
N ASN A 202 -20.92 24.66 -2.93
CA ASN A 202 -21.12 26.05 -3.52
C ASN A 202 -21.77 26.23 -4.94
N ILE A 203 -22.90 26.96 -5.11
CA ILE A 203 -23.55 27.29 -6.43
C ILE A 203 -24.36 28.61 -6.46
N GLY A 204 -24.52 29.22 -7.66
CA GLY A 204 -25.47 30.29 -8.06
C GLY A 204 -26.96 29.91 -8.19
N GLN A 205 -27.50 29.63 -9.41
CA GLN A 205 -28.96 29.45 -9.63
C GLN A 205 -29.38 28.68 -10.91
N PHE A 206 -30.24 27.65 -10.80
CA PHE A 206 -30.71 26.83 -11.95
C PHE A 206 -32.23 26.97 -12.19
N SER A 207 -32.69 26.99 -13.46
CA SER A 207 -34.13 27.12 -13.81
C SER A 207 -34.71 26.04 -14.75
N ASN A 208 -35.67 25.24 -14.24
CA ASN A 208 -36.60 24.30 -14.92
C ASN A 208 -36.24 22.78 -14.94
N ILE A 209 -36.14 22.10 -13.80
CA ILE A 209 -35.77 20.66 -13.72
C ILE A 209 -36.97 19.75 -13.30
N GLY A 210 -36.97 18.47 -13.71
CA GLY A 210 -37.90 17.43 -13.27
C GLY A 210 -37.59 16.76 -11.91
N GLN A 211 -36.57 15.89 -11.76
CA GLN A 211 -36.30 15.16 -10.48
C GLN A 211 -34.95 14.39 -10.34
N PHE A 212 -34.23 14.48 -9.22
CA PHE A 212 -32.94 13.79 -8.95
C PHE A 212 -33.04 12.67 -7.87
N SER A 213 -32.03 11.80 -7.74
CA SER A 213 -31.89 10.79 -6.64
C SER A 213 -30.44 10.29 -6.42
N ASN A 214 -30.05 9.86 -5.21
CA ASN A 214 -28.71 9.30 -4.86
C ASN A 214 -27.50 10.24 -5.10
N ILE A 215 -27.58 11.44 -4.52
CA ILE A 215 -26.66 12.57 -4.66
C ILE A 215 -27.07 13.60 -3.57
N GLY A 216 -26.15 14.38 -2.97
CA GLY A 216 -26.45 15.25 -1.81
C GLY A 216 -26.29 16.79 -1.90
N GLN A 217 -25.40 17.35 -2.73
CA GLN A 217 -24.92 18.75 -2.67
C GLN A 217 -24.24 19.20 -4.03
N PHE A 218 -23.64 20.40 -4.22
CA PHE A 218 -23.07 20.81 -5.54
C PHE A 218 -22.05 22.00 -5.50
N SER A 219 -21.04 22.07 -6.41
CA SER A 219 -19.82 22.92 -6.28
C SER A 219 -19.37 23.91 -7.38
N ASN A 220 -18.82 25.06 -6.94
CA ASN A 220 -18.48 26.32 -7.64
C ASN A 220 -19.11 26.51 -9.05
N ILE A 221 -20.40 26.87 -9.12
CA ILE A 221 -21.15 27.19 -10.37
C ILE A 221 -21.91 28.52 -10.25
N GLY A 222 -22.31 29.14 -11.37
CA GLY A 222 -22.96 30.46 -11.43
C GLY A 222 -24.14 30.68 -12.42
N ASP A 223 -24.84 29.63 -12.90
CA ASP A 223 -26.28 29.54 -13.27
C ASP A 223 -26.59 28.48 -14.38
N LEU A 224 -27.84 27.94 -14.48
CA LEU A 224 -28.27 26.79 -15.34
C LEU A 224 -29.72 26.90 -15.90
N ALA A 225 -30.13 26.09 -16.90
CA ALA A 225 -31.55 25.91 -17.28
C ALA A 225 -31.98 24.54 -17.90
N ASP A 226 -33.29 24.21 -17.82
CA ASP A 226 -34.11 23.14 -18.48
C ASP A 226 -33.61 21.66 -18.42
N LEU A 227 -34.19 20.79 -17.56
CA LEU A 227 -33.77 19.37 -17.34
C LEU A 227 -34.88 18.35 -16.95
N GLY A 228 -34.54 17.04 -17.01
CA GLY A 228 -35.42 15.86 -16.84
C GLY A 228 -35.32 15.07 -15.51
N GLN A 229 -34.58 13.94 -15.45
CA GLN A 229 -34.33 13.16 -14.21
C GLN A 229 -32.88 12.62 -14.09
N PHE A 230 -32.42 12.18 -12.89
CA PHE A 230 -31.02 11.79 -12.57
C PHE A 230 -30.84 10.68 -11.49
N SER A 231 -29.69 9.97 -11.51
CA SER A 231 -29.13 9.27 -10.33
C SER A 231 -27.58 9.06 -10.28
N ASN A 232 -27.00 8.98 -9.07
CA ASN A 232 -25.61 8.57 -8.67
C ASN A 232 -24.41 9.45 -9.14
N ILE A 233 -23.80 10.33 -8.30
CA ILE A 233 -22.59 11.15 -8.64
C ILE A 233 -21.71 11.55 -7.41
N GLY A 234 -20.38 11.42 -7.52
CA GLY A 234 -19.35 11.60 -6.46
C GLY A 234 -18.71 12.99 -6.26
N GLN A 235 -17.67 13.38 -7.01
CA GLN A 235 -16.91 14.64 -6.78
C GLN A 235 -16.58 15.42 -8.08
N PHE A 236 -15.97 16.62 -7.97
CA PHE A 236 -16.11 17.75 -8.93
C PHE A 236 -15.55 19.10 -8.37
N SER A 237 -15.18 20.09 -9.21
CA SER A 237 -14.88 21.49 -8.83
C SER A 237 -14.81 22.43 -10.05
N ASN A 238 -15.02 23.74 -9.86
CA ASN A 238 -14.86 24.85 -10.84
C ASN A 238 -15.53 24.68 -12.23
N ILE A 239 -16.81 25.07 -12.38
CA ILE A 239 -17.55 24.91 -13.66
C ILE A 239 -18.24 26.21 -14.13
N GLY A 240 -18.09 26.53 -15.42
CA GLY A 240 -18.69 27.69 -16.08
C GLY A 240 -19.70 27.33 -17.18
N GLN A 241 -20.97 27.14 -16.78
CA GLN A 241 -22.16 26.91 -17.64
C GLN A 241 -22.27 25.53 -18.33
N PHE A 242 -23.51 25.04 -18.45
CA PHE A 242 -23.91 23.81 -19.15
C PHE A 242 -25.28 23.99 -19.81
N SER A 243 -25.55 23.27 -20.91
CA SER A 243 -26.90 23.12 -21.47
C SER A 243 -27.06 21.80 -22.25
N ASN A 244 -28.12 21.04 -21.96
CA ASN A 244 -28.55 19.81 -22.65
C ASN A 244 -27.54 18.65 -22.72
N ILE A 245 -27.57 17.71 -21.77
CA ILE A 245 -26.92 16.38 -21.90
C ILE A 245 -27.90 15.28 -21.48
N GLY A 246 -27.87 14.13 -22.18
CA GLY A 246 -28.77 13.00 -21.94
C GLY A 246 -28.23 11.62 -22.34
N GLN A 247 -26.90 11.43 -22.38
CA GLN A 247 -26.25 10.24 -22.98
C GLN A 247 -25.41 9.37 -22.02
N PHE A 248 -25.40 9.66 -20.72
CA PHE A 248 -24.57 8.91 -19.74
C PHE A 248 -24.97 7.43 -19.51
N SER A 249 -26.06 6.93 -20.10
CA SER A 249 -26.55 5.56 -19.88
C SER A 249 -25.64 4.43 -20.38
N ASN A 250 -24.71 4.75 -21.29
CA ASN A 250 -23.93 3.75 -22.00
C ASN A 250 -22.49 3.58 -21.49
N ILE A 251 -22.06 4.41 -20.52
CA ILE A 251 -20.72 4.32 -19.92
C ILE A 251 -20.73 3.32 -18.75
N GLY A 252 -21.80 3.28 -17.96
CA GLY A 252 -21.92 2.46 -16.75
C GLY A 252 -22.28 0.98 -16.96
N GLN A 253 -21.83 0.33 -18.04
CA GLN A 253 -22.05 -1.11 -18.28
C GLN A 253 -20.76 -1.96 -18.23
N ASP A 254 -19.58 -1.35 -18.37
CA ASP A 254 -18.29 -2.01 -18.16
C ASP A 254 -17.83 -1.85 -16.70
N GLY A 255 -17.49 -2.97 -16.05
CA GLY A 255 -16.85 -2.96 -14.73
C GLY A 255 -15.37 -2.56 -14.82
N GLY A 256 -14.90 -1.72 -13.90
CA GLY A 256 -13.49 -1.33 -13.82
C GLY A 256 -13.06 -0.29 -14.86
N ILE A 257 -13.62 0.93 -14.78
CA ILE A 257 -13.29 2.06 -15.69
C ILE A 257 -12.12 2.93 -15.19
N GLY A 258 -11.75 2.84 -13.91
CA GLY A 258 -10.80 3.76 -13.27
C GLY A 258 -11.40 5.15 -12.98
N ASP A 259 -10.67 5.98 -12.25
CA ASP A 259 -11.18 7.28 -11.80
C ASP A 259 -11.14 8.34 -12.90
N LEU A 260 -12.24 9.09 -13.07
CA LEU A 260 -12.31 10.19 -14.02
C LEU A 260 -11.48 11.39 -13.52
N VAL A 261 -10.36 11.68 -14.18
CA VAL A 261 -9.39 12.72 -13.76
C VAL A 261 -9.39 13.98 -14.63
N ASN A 262 -9.92 13.92 -15.86
CA ASN A 262 -9.93 15.07 -16.78
C ASN A 262 -11.08 14.98 -17.80
N ILE A 263 -11.49 16.12 -18.34
CA ILE A 263 -12.60 16.28 -19.31
C ILE A 263 -12.25 17.41 -20.28
N SER A 264 -12.55 17.24 -21.57
CA SER A 264 -12.62 18.32 -22.55
C SER A 264 -13.94 18.24 -23.32
N ALA A 265 -14.59 19.39 -23.52
CA ALA A 265 -15.91 19.53 -24.15
C ALA A 265 -16.08 20.94 -24.77
N GLN A 266 -15.37 21.23 -25.87
CA GLN A 266 -15.34 22.51 -26.57
C GLN A 266 -16.37 22.57 -27.71
N SER A 267 -17.55 23.11 -27.41
CA SER A 267 -18.69 23.15 -28.36
C SER A 267 -18.32 23.50 -29.81
N GLY A 268 -18.68 22.62 -30.74
CA GLY A 268 -18.64 22.84 -32.19
C GLY A 268 -17.53 22.08 -32.91
N LEU A 269 -16.52 22.82 -33.36
CA LEU A 269 -15.40 22.31 -34.21
C LEU A 269 -14.06 22.90 -33.74
N ALA A 270 -13.91 23.09 -32.43
CA ALA A 270 -12.62 23.40 -31.83
C ALA A 270 -11.83 22.10 -31.62
N ASP A 271 -10.51 22.19 -31.48
CA ASP A 271 -9.72 21.03 -31.07
C ASP A 271 -9.95 20.77 -29.57
N GLU A 272 -10.28 19.54 -29.17
CA GLU A 272 -10.36 19.15 -27.76
C GLU A 272 -8.95 18.95 -27.20
N GLN A 273 -8.70 19.36 -25.95
CA GLN A 273 -7.39 19.17 -25.33
C GLN A 273 -7.48 18.97 -23.82
N MET A 274 -6.91 17.86 -23.35
CA MET A 274 -6.70 17.57 -21.93
C MET A 274 -5.21 17.58 -21.63
N VAL A 275 -4.79 18.35 -20.63
CA VAL A 275 -3.42 18.33 -20.09
C VAL A 275 -3.48 17.73 -18.69
N GLN A 276 -2.81 16.62 -18.47
CA GLN A 276 -2.80 15.87 -17.23
C GLN A 276 -1.41 15.85 -16.60
N TYR A 277 -1.34 16.29 -15.33
CA TYR A 277 -0.18 16.06 -14.47
C TYR A 277 -0.40 14.75 -13.71
N VAL A 278 0.55 13.82 -13.83
CA VAL A 278 0.50 12.50 -13.18
C VAL A 278 1.34 12.57 -11.92
N HIS A 279 0.72 12.90 -10.78
CA HIS A 279 1.44 13.12 -9.54
C HIS A 279 1.78 11.79 -8.82
N GLU A 280 0.78 10.93 -8.62
CA GLU A 280 0.92 9.63 -7.96
C GLU A 280 1.06 8.45 -8.93
N LEU A 281 0.03 8.23 -9.74
CA LEU A 281 -0.28 6.93 -10.33
C LEU A 281 0.17 6.86 -11.79
N ALA A 282 1.42 6.45 -12.02
CA ALA A 282 1.89 6.05 -13.34
C ALA A 282 1.23 4.75 -13.80
N GLY A 283 1.24 4.49 -15.12
CA GLY A 283 0.60 3.35 -15.74
C GLY A 283 -0.29 3.73 -16.92
N THR A 284 -1.23 2.85 -17.24
CA THR A 284 -2.13 2.99 -18.40
C THR A 284 -3.33 3.87 -18.06
N TYR A 285 -3.30 5.12 -18.53
CA TYR A 285 -4.46 6.01 -18.58
C TYR A 285 -5.35 5.66 -19.77
N TYR A 286 -6.65 5.93 -19.68
CA TYR A 286 -7.63 5.60 -20.73
C TYR A 286 -8.43 6.83 -21.14
N VAL A 287 -8.58 7.05 -22.44
CA VAL A 287 -9.36 8.15 -23.01
C VAL A 287 -10.61 7.58 -23.66
N ALA A 288 -11.77 8.12 -23.28
CA ALA A 288 -13.03 7.90 -23.98
C ALA A 288 -13.30 9.11 -24.87
N VAL A 289 -13.49 8.87 -26.17
CA VAL A 289 -13.97 9.88 -27.13
C VAL A 289 -15.45 9.60 -27.41
N LEU A 290 -16.28 10.65 -27.31
CA LEU A 290 -17.74 10.54 -27.35
C LEU A 290 -18.34 11.41 -28.46
N ALA A 291 -19.43 10.93 -29.04
CA ALA A 291 -20.19 11.66 -30.04
C ALA A 291 -21.19 12.62 -29.37
N HIS A 292 -20.89 13.92 -29.37
CA HIS A 292 -21.76 14.96 -28.80
C HIS A 292 -23.14 14.99 -29.47
N ASN A 293 -23.22 14.57 -30.74
CA ASN A 293 -24.48 14.47 -31.46
C ASN A 293 -24.50 13.30 -32.49
N PRO A 294 -25.69 12.82 -32.94
CA PRO A 294 -25.79 11.66 -33.83
C PRO A 294 -25.19 11.80 -35.25
N LEU A 295 -24.81 13.01 -35.69
CA LEU A 295 -24.19 13.25 -37.00
C LEU A 295 -22.70 12.87 -37.03
N VAL A 296 -22.06 12.74 -35.87
CA VAL A 296 -20.64 12.40 -35.68
C VAL A 296 -20.25 11.03 -36.24
N VAL A 297 -21.21 10.10 -36.33
CA VAL A 297 -20.94 8.68 -36.61
C VAL A 297 -20.37 8.49 -38.01
N GLY A 298 -19.19 7.86 -38.08
CA GLY A 298 -18.43 7.68 -39.33
C GLY A 298 -17.76 8.97 -39.84
N THR A 299 -17.64 10.02 -39.02
CA THR A 299 -16.80 11.18 -39.32
C THR A 299 -15.40 11.00 -38.72
N ASN A 300 -14.37 11.42 -39.45
CA ASN A 300 -12.99 11.26 -39.04
C ASN A 300 -12.53 12.40 -38.13
N TYR A 301 -11.74 12.05 -37.12
CA TYR A 301 -10.95 12.97 -36.30
C TYR A 301 -9.49 12.48 -36.24
N THR A 302 -8.61 13.29 -35.67
CA THR A 302 -7.22 12.92 -35.37
C THR A 302 -6.98 13.01 -33.88
N ILE A 303 -6.52 11.92 -33.27
CA ILE A 303 -6.15 11.88 -31.84
C ILE A 303 -4.63 11.74 -31.70
N GLU A 304 -4.04 12.51 -30.79
CA GLU A 304 -2.61 12.47 -30.47
C GLU A 304 -2.40 12.48 -28.95
N ALA A 305 -1.44 11.69 -28.48
CA ALA A 305 -0.95 11.74 -27.10
C ALA A 305 0.54 12.11 -27.10
N VAL A 306 0.91 13.02 -26.19
CA VAL A 306 2.30 13.47 -25.98
C VAL A 306 2.62 13.34 -24.50
N VAL A 307 3.60 12.50 -24.15
CA VAL A 307 4.00 12.19 -22.77
C VAL A 307 5.35 12.83 -22.47
N GLY A 308 5.33 13.92 -21.70
CA GLY A 308 6.53 14.58 -21.18
C GLY A 308 7.07 13.89 -19.92
N PRO A 309 8.41 13.80 -19.76
CA PRO A 309 9.04 13.18 -18.59
C PRO A 309 8.79 13.98 -17.30
N PRO A 310 9.06 13.41 -16.11
CA PRO A 310 8.84 14.08 -14.83
C PRO A 310 9.53 15.45 -14.69
N VAL A 311 8.73 16.50 -14.51
CA VAL A 311 9.23 17.88 -14.41
C VAL A 311 9.50 18.22 -12.94
N TRP A 312 10.74 17.99 -12.50
CA TRP A 312 11.20 18.49 -11.19
C TRP A 312 11.38 20.02 -11.25
N PRO A 313 10.71 20.81 -10.38
CA PRO A 313 10.80 22.28 -10.41
C PRO A 313 12.13 22.83 -9.84
N TYR A 314 12.92 21.97 -9.18
CA TYR A 314 14.19 22.34 -8.55
C TYR A 314 15.38 21.63 -9.23
N PRO A 315 16.57 22.26 -9.29
CA PRO A 315 17.77 21.61 -9.76
C PRO A 315 18.20 20.48 -8.81
N PRO A 316 18.74 19.36 -9.33
CA PRO A 316 19.21 18.26 -8.49
C PRO A 316 20.38 18.68 -7.60
N ILE A 317 20.34 18.28 -6.33
CA ILE A 317 21.45 18.49 -5.40
C ILE A 317 22.61 17.57 -5.82
N THR A 318 23.78 18.17 -6.06
CA THR A 318 24.99 17.46 -6.57
C THR A 318 26.17 17.57 -5.61
N GLN A 319 26.00 18.29 -4.50
CA GLN A 319 26.93 18.45 -3.41
C GLN A 319 27.08 17.11 -2.65
N THR A 320 28.32 16.74 -2.32
CA THR A 320 28.61 15.53 -1.55
C THR A 320 28.47 15.78 -0.05
N VAL A 321 27.78 14.89 0.66
CA VAL A 321 27.79 14.86 2.13
C VAL A 321 29.18 14.44 2.62
N PRO A 322 29.81 15.13 3.60
CA PRO A 322 31.06 14.68 4.20
C PRO A 322 30.86 13.36 4.94
N THR A 323 31.79 12.42 4.82
CA THR A 323 31.74 11.11 5.52
C THR A 323 32.45 11.11 6.88
N THR A 324 33.19 12.17 7.21
CA THR A 324 34.02 12.26 8.42
C THR A 324 33.86 13.60 9.11
N PHE A 325 33.60 13.54 10.41
CA PHE A 325 33.62 14.67 11.35
C PHE A 325 34.64 14.37 12.47
N THR A 326 34.87 15.32 13.37
CA THR A 326 35.74 15.09 14.53
C THR A 326 35.01 14.28 15.60
N THR A 327 35.17 12.97 15.60
CA THR A 327 34.68 12.09 16.69
C THR A 327 35.23 12.55 18.05
N PRO A 328 34.38 12.79 19.07
CA PRO A 328 34.81 13.09 20.44
C PRO A 328 35.61 11.96 21.09
N MET A 329 36.18 12.22 22.28
CA MET A 329 36.66 11.11 23.11
C MET A 329 35.47 10.28 23.59
N THR A 330 35.62 8.95 23.62
CA THR A 330 34.56 8.05 24.08
C THR A 330 34.18 8.33 25.54
N ASP A 331 32.89 8.56 25.79
CA ASP A 331 32.32 8.73 27.12
C ASP A 331 31.12 7.80 27.31
N THR A 332 31.25 6.86 28.25
CA THR A 332 30.20 5.89 28.59
C THR A 332 29.17 6.45 29.57
N ALA A 333 29.32 7.69 30.04
CA ALA A 333 28.34 8.36 30.89
C ALA A 333 27.32 9.19 30.09
N VAL A 334 27.45 9.27 28.77
CA VAL A 334 26.48 9.98 27.91
C VAL A 334 25.36 9.04 27.48
N HIS A 335 24.14 9.36 27.91
CA HIS A 335 22.90 8.67 27.52
C HIS A 335 22.03 9.51 26.56
N THR A 336 22.11 10.85 26.63
CA THR A 336 21.36 11.75 25.73
C THR A 336 22.26 12.61 24.86
N VAL A 337 21.96 12.73 23.56
CA VAL A 337 22.53 13.77 22.68
C VAL A 337 21.46 14.80 22.33
N ILE A 338 21.75 16.07 22.60
CA ILE A 338 20.86 17.21 22.41
C ILE A 338 21.39 18.04 21.24
N PHE A 339 20.70 18.02 20.11
CA PHE A 339 21.02 18.84 18.94
C PHE A 339 20.24 20.15 18.97
N TYR A 340 20.91 21.27 18.72
CA TYR A 340 20.30 22.57 18.46
C TYR A 340 21.15 23.34 17.45
N ASN A 341 20.66 24.48 16.95
CA ASN A 341 21.40 25.32 16.02
C ASN A 341 21.34 26.77 16.48
N SER A 342 22.41 27.28 17.10
CA SER A 342 22.43 28.64 17.63
C SER A 342 22.23 29.70 16.56
N GLN A 343 22.82 29.51 15.38
CA GLN A 343 22.71 30.45 14.28
C GLN A 343 21.28 30.52 13.73
N ARG A 344 20.61 29.37 13.50
CA ARG A 344 19.21 29.39 13.02
C ARG A 344 18.24 29.88 14.11
N LEU A 345 18.48 29.57 15.39
CA LEU A 345 17.68 30.11 16.50
C LEU A 345 17.74 31.65 16.54
N ASP A 346 18.93 32.25 16.50
CA ASP A 346 19.07 33.71 16.45
C ASP A 346 18.60 34.30 15.10
N GLN A 347 18.63 33.54 13.99
CA GLN A 347 18.12 33.97 12.67
C GLN A 347 16.59 34.14 12.65
N PHE A 348 15.83 33.22 13.26
CA PHE A 348 14.36 33.25 13.22
C PHE A 348 13.71 33.93 14.43
N TYR A 349 14.30 33.85 15.63
CA TYR A 349 13.67 34.35 16.87
C TYR A 349 14.30 35.62 17.47
N SER A 350 15.36 36.18 16.89
CA SER A 350 16.00 37.37 17.50
C SER A 350 15.13 38.62 17.43
N GLY A 351 14.65 39.07 18.59
CA GLY A 351 13.82 40.26 18.75
C GLY A 351 12.31 39.99 18.79
N SER A 352 11.87 38.78 18.46
CA SER A 352 10.54 38.26 18.81
C SER A 352 10.55 37.58 20.19
N ASP A 353 11.56 36.76 20.48
CA ASP A 353 11.73 36.10 21.78
C ASP A 353 12.75 36.82 22.70
N PRO A 354 12.53 36.93 24.02
CA PRO A 354 13.52 37.43 24.98
C PRO A 354 14.74 36.50 25.22
N ILE A 355 14.68 35.24 24.80
CA ILE A 355 15.73 34.21 24.94
C ILE A 355 16.43 34.02 23.59
N ASN A 356 17.63 34.57 23.47
CA ASN A 356 18.54 34.28 22.36
C ASN A 356 19.30 32.95 22.57
N ALA A 357 20.02 32.48 21.54
CA ALA A 357 20.74 31.21 21.55
C ALA A 357 21.74 31.08 22.71
N ASN A 358 22.41 32.17 23.09
CA ASN A 358 23.35 32.19 24.21
C ASN A 358 22.65 32.00 25.56
N ILE A 359 21.40 32.45 25.72
CA ILE A 359 20.60 32.22 26.93
C ILE A 359 20.03 30.80 26.89
N PHE A 360 19.45 30.39 25.74
CA PHE A 360 18.89 29.06 25.50
C PHE A 360 19.88 27.94 25.82
N ARG A 361 21.14 28.11 25.38
CA ARG A 361 22.23 27.17 25.62
C ARG A 361 22.43 26.81 27.09
N ASN A 362 22.29 27.75 28.03
CA ASN A 362 22.41 27.44 29.46
C ASN A 362 21.31 26.50 29.96
N TYR A 363 20.12 26.52 29.35
CA TYR A 363 19.03 25.60 29.67
C TYR A 363 19.25 24.22 29.06
N LEU A 364 19.83 24.15 27.84
CA LEU A 364 20.28 22.88 27.27
C LEU A 364 21.43 22.25 28.09
N ASP A 365 22.41 23.04 28.53
CA ASP A 365 23.49 22.56 29.41
C ASP A 365 22.96 22.14 30.80
N SER A 366 21.91 22.81 31.30
CA SER A 366 21.23 22.41 32.55
C SER A 366 20.44 21.11 32.37
N LEU A 367 19.80 20.91 31.22
CA LEU A 367 19.12 19.67 30.84
C LEU A 367 20.11 18.51 30.71
N ALA A 368 21.23 18.74 30.00
CA ALA A 368 22.32 17.79 29.83
C ALA A 368 22.91 17.34 31.18
N ALA A 369 23.08 18.27 32.13
CA ALA A 369 23.57 17.98 33.48
C ALA A 369 22.56 17.28 34.41
N HIS A 370 21.33 17.01 33.97
CA HIS A 370 20.31 16.35 34.79
C HIS A 370 20.51 14.84 34.85
N ALA A 371 20.23 14.21 36.01
CA ALA A 371 20.60 12.82 36.29
C ALA A 371 19.82 11.74 35.52
N GLN A 372 18.65 12.08 34.97
CA GLN A 372 17.90 11.24 34.02
C GLN A 372 18.21 11.56 32.54
N THR A 373 19.06 12.56 32.29
CA THR A 373 19.49 12.94 30.94
C THR A 373 20.92 12.47 30.68
N ASN A 374 21.85 12.77 31.58
CA ASN A 374 23.29 12.48 31.46
C ASN A 374 23.78 12.77 30.03
N GLY A 375 23.61 14.02 29.58
CA GLY A 375 23.63 14.34 28.16
C GLY A 375 24.81 15.20 27.71
N VAL A 376 24.88 15.41 26.39
CA VAL A 376 25.79 16.36 25.74
C VAL A 376 25.02 17.25 24.76
N VAL A 377 25.35 18.55 24.73
CA VAL A 377 24.76 19.52 23.81
C VAL A 377 25.66 19.75 22.61
N ILE A 378 25.15 19.48 21.41
CA ILE A 378 25.83 19.63 20.12
C ILE A 378 25.20 20.81 19.37
N ASP A 379 26.01 21.83 19.08
CA ASP A 379 25.58 22.97 18.27
C ASP A 379 25.87 22.70 16.78
N LEU A 380 24.83 22.69 15.95
CA LEU A 380 24.95 22.54 14.50
C LEU A 380 25.57 23.79 13.83
N ALA A 381 25.74 24.90 14.57
CA ALA A 381 26.50 26.07 14.13
C ALA A 381 28.03 25.83 14.06
N ASP A 382 28.58 24.92 14.87
CA ASP A 382 30.04 24.65 14.90
C ASP A 382 30.56 23.93 13.64
N TYR A 383 29.67 23.45 12.77
CA TYR A 383 29.99 22.56 11.65
C TYR A 383 29.80 23.25 10.29
N ALA A 384 30.90 23.72 9.69
CA ALA A 384 30.89 24.47 8.43
C ALA A 384 30.10 23.79 7.29
N ALA A 385 30.22 22.46 7.11
CA ALA A 385 29.48 21.74 6.06
C ALA A 385 27.96 21.71 6.29
N ILE A 386 27.51 21.73 7.55
CA ILE A 386 26.09 21.85 7.90
C ILE A 386 25.62 23.29 7.62
N GLN A 387 26.45 24.30 7.88
CA GLN A 387 26.16 25.69 7.51
C GLN A 387 26.12 25.93 5.99
N ASP A 388 27.01 25.32 5.23
CA ASP A 388 26.97 25.33 3.75
C ASP A 388 25.70 24.65 3.21
N ALA A 389 25.25 23.57 3.86
CA ALA A 389 23.99 22.90 3.54
C ALA A 389 22.77 23.78 3.86
N TYR A 390 22.77 24.52 4.98
CA TYR A 390 21.72 25.49 5.30
C TYR A 390 21.70 26.65 4.31
N ALA A 391 22.85 27.23 3.95
CA ALA A 391 22.92 28.29 2.94
C ALA A 391 22.39 27.84 1.57
N LEU A 392 22.54 26.56 1.23
CA LEU A 392 21.93 25.96 0.04
C LEU A 392 20.40 25.82 0.15
N TRP A 393 19.87 25.45 1.31
CA TRP A 393 18.42 25.34 1.53
C TRP A 393 17.73 26.70 1.65
N ASP A 394 18.28 27.65 2.40
CA ASP A 394 17.77 29.03 2.53
C ASP A 394 17.66 29.75 1.16
N SER A 395 18.44 29.33 0.15
CA SER A 395 18.35 29.85 -1.23
C SER A 395 17.18 29.29 -2.06
N GLN A 396 16.50 28.25 -1.56
CA GLN A 396 15.42 27.50 -2.21
C GLN A 396 14.56 26.77 -1.14
N PRO A 397 13.88 27.50 -0.23
CA PRO A 397 13.28 26.93 0.99
C PRO A 397 12.24 25.84 0.71
N GLY A 398 11.49 25.94 -0.39
CA GLY A 398 10.52 24.92 -0.80
C GLY A 398 11.12 23.65 -1.43
N ASN A 399 12.44 23.53 -1.56
CA ASN A 399 13.06 22.33 -2.13
C ASN A 399 13.29 21.23 -1.06
N PRO A 400 12.51 20.12 -1.07
CA PRO A 400 12.68 19.04 -0.11
C PRO A 400 14.03 18.31 -0.24
N GLN A 401 14.68 18.34 -1.41
CA GLN A 401 16.02 17.77 -1.57
C GLN A 401 17.09 18.60 -0.85
N ALA A 402 16.93 19.92 -0.76
CA ALA A 402 17.87 20.79 -0.04
C ALA A 402 17.75 20.63 1.48
N ALA A 403 16.52 20.53 2.00
CA ALA A 403 16.26 20.14 3.39
C ALA A 403 16.83 18.74 3.72
N ASN A 404 16.63 17.77 2.81
CA ASN A 404 17.21 16.44 2.94
C ASN A 404 18.74 16.43 2.90
N PHE A 405 19.39 17.34 2.16
CA PHE A 405 20.84 17.48 2.15
C PHE A 405 21.38 17.96 3.51
N VAL A 406 20.69 18.90 4.17
CA VAL A 406 20.98 19.27 5.57
C VAL A 406 20.82 18.04 6.47
N ALA A 407 19.67 17.35 6.41
CA ALA A 407 19.40 16.18 7.24
C ALA A 407 20.49 15.11 7.10
N ALA A 408 20.96 14.85 5.87
CA ALA A 408 22.03 13.90 5.61
C ALA A 408 23.41 14.34 6.16
N ASN A 409 23.70 15.64 6.18
CA ASN A 409 24.91 16.16 6.86
C ASN A 409 24.83 15.95 8.38
N ILE A 410 23.67 16.18 8.99
CA ILE A 410 23.42 15.91 10.43
C ILE A 410 23.52 14.40 10.71
N LYS A 411 22.93 13.54 9.85
CA LYS A 411 23.03 12.08 9.96
C LYS A 411 24.47 11.57 9.90
N SER A 412 25.29 12.14 9.01
CA SER A 412 26.72 11.81 8.95
C SER A 412 27.48 12.25 10.20
N LEU A 413 27.13 13.40 10.81
CA LEU A 413 27.63 13.77 12.13
C LEU A 413 27.21 12.75 13.20
N ILE A 414 25.95 12.31 13.22
CA ILE A 414 25.44 11.26 14.13
C ILE A 414 26.27 9.96 14.01
N TYR A 415 26.57 9.50 12.80
CA TYR A 415 27.45 8.33 12.58
C TYR A 415 28.89 8.53 13.11
N ASN A 416 29.38 9.77 13.15
CA ASN A 416 30.69 10.10 13.73
C ASN A 416 30.64 10.31 15.26
N LEU A 417 29.45 10.49 15.84
CA LEU A 417 29.21 10.65 17.29
C LEU A 417 28.90 9.32 18.00
N ALA A 418 28.14 8.41 17.36
CA ALA A 418 27.73 7.14 17.99
C ALA A 418 28.90 6.29 18.55
N PRO A 419 30.08 6.17 17.88
CA PRO A 419 31.25 5.47 18.45
C PRO A 419 31.88 6.17 19.67
N ALA A 420 31.56 7.43 19.93
CA ALA A 420 31.96 8.14 21.14
C ALA A 420 30.97 7.96 22.30
N TYR A 421 29.70 7.67 22.03
CA TYR A 421 28.65 7.56 23.05
C TYR A 421 27.98 6.16 22.98
N PRO A 422 28.66 5.10 23.44
CA PRO A 422 28.19 3.71 23.29
C PRO A 422 26.98 3.35 24.16
N ASN A 423 26.57 4.23 25.08
CA ASN A 423 25.37 4.09 25.93
C ASN A 423 24.28 5.11 25.54
N TRP A 424 24.33 5.67 24.34
CA TRP A 424 23.35 6.63 23.84
C TRP A 424 21.97 5.94 23.72
N GLU A 425 21.00 6.45 24.47
CA GLU A 425 19.59 6.01 24.51
C GLU A 425 18.68 7.06 23.84
N TYR A 426 18.89 8.36 24.13
CA TYR A 426 17.94 9.43 23.78
C TYR A 426 18.51 10.48 22.82
N THR A 427 17.72 10.91 21.84
CA THR A 427 18.02 12.05 20.96
C THR A 427 17.00 13.16 21.18
N VAL A 428 17.47 14.38 21.46
CA VAL A 428 16.62 15.57 21.57
C VAL A 428 16.92 16.52 20.42
N LEU A 429 15.88 16.90 19.67
CA LEU A 429 15.96 17.94 18.64
C LEU A 429 15.36 19.23 19.20
N ALA A 430 16.17 20.27 19.41
CA ALA A 430 15.70 21.54 19.94
C ALA A 430 15.42 22.55 18.81
N GLY A 431 14.13 22.69 18.49
CA GLY A 431 13.61 23.59 17.46
C GLY A 431 12.67 22.90 16.46
N ASP A 432 12.02 23.71 15.64
CA ASP A 432 11.15 23.34 14.52
C ASP A 432 11.93 22.93 13.25
N ASP A 433 11.24 22.78 12.11
CA ASP A 433 11.84 22.52 10.80
C ASP A 433 12.83 23.63 10.36
N ARG A 434 12.54 24.90 10.71
CA ARG A 434 13.43 26.05 10.50
C ARG A 434 14.65 26.07 11.41
N LEU A 435 14.76 25.20 12.41
CA LEU A 435 15.97 24.99 13.22
C LEU A 435 16.65 23.66 12.85
N ILE A 436 15.94 22.53 12.90
CA ILE A 436 16.42 21.20 12.47
C ILE A 436 15.37 20.55 11.55
N PRO A 437 15.65 20.32 10.25
CA PRO A 437 14.64 19.84 9.32
C PRO A 437 14.16 18.44 9.64
N TYR A 438 12.87 18.18 9.42
CA TYR A 438 12.39 16.80 9.26
C TYR A 438 13.02 16.17 8.02
N ARG A 439 13.32 14.87 8.10
CA ARG A 439 13.64 14.07 6.91
C ARG A 439 12.39 13.97 6.05
N ARG A 440 12.50 14.42 4.80
CA ARG A 440 11.43 14.33 3.80
C ARG A 440 11.55 13.01 3.05
N VAL A 441 10.61 12.10 3.28
CA VAL A 441 10.50 10.79 2.60
C VAL A 441 9.41 10.90 1.55
N ARG A 442 9.58 10.27 0.37
CA ARG A 442 8.53 10.31 -0.66
C ARG A 442 7.29 9.59 -0.14
N ASP A 443 6.14 10.25 -0.20
CA ASP A 443 4.86 9.64 0.17
C ASP A 443 4.36 8.75 -0.97
N GLU A 444 4.54 7.44 -0.79
CA GLU A 444 4.11 6.39 -1.71
C GLU A 444 2.67 5.89 -1.42
N ALA A 445 2.00 6.39 -0.37
CA ALA A 445 0.57 6.15 -0.15
C ALA A 445 -0.28 6.82 -1.23
N LEU A 446 -1.40 6.19 -1.62
CA LEU A 446 -2.32 6.74 -2.62
C LEU A 446 -3.58 7.30 -1.96
N VAL A 447 -4.18 6.54 -1.03
CA VAL A 447 -5.24 7.06 -0.15
C VAL A 447 -4.62 8.12 0.78
N ALA A 448 -5.21 9.32 0.81
CA ALA A 448 -4.75 10.46 1.61
C ALA A 448 -3.25 10.80 1.42
N ASN A 449 -2.79 10.90 0.16
CA ASN A 449 -1.42 11.37 -0.12
C ASN A 449 -1.20 12.81 0.38
N GLU A 450 -0.04 13.05 0.99
CA GLU A 450 0.32 14.30 1.66
C GLU A 450 0.20 15.56 0.78
N ARG A 451 0.30 15.41 -0.56
CA ARG A 451 0.09 16.50 -1.53
C ARG A 451 -1.23 17.25 -1.35
N VAL A 452 -2.31 16.58 -0.91
CA VAL A 452 -3.61 17.26 -0.76
C VAL A 452 -3.68 18.20 0.46
N TYR A 453 -2.66 18.19 1.33
CA TYR A 453 -2.54 19.11 2.47
C TYR A 453 -1.65 20.34 2.20
N ALA A 454 -1.02 20.43 1.02
CA ALA A 454 -0.02 21.46 0.71
C ALA A 454 -0.55 22.90 0.85
N ASP A 455 -1.80 23.16 0.46
CA ASP A 455 -2.46 24.47 0.62
C ASP A 455 -2.77 24.82 2.09
N THR A 456 -2.96 23.80 2.94
CA THR A 456 -3.32 23.95 4.36
C THR A 456 -2.10 24.26 5.22
N ALA A 457 -0.93 23.72 4.89
CA ALA A 457 0.28 23.78 5.73
C ALA A 457 0.95 25.17 5.85
N ALA A 458 0.44 26.21 5.17
CA ALA A 458 0.73 27.64 5.33
C ALA A 458 2.19 28.15 5.28
N SER A 459 3.20 27.26 5.21
CA SER A 459 4.64 27.57 5.26
C SER A 459 5.37 27.02 4.03
N VAL A 460 6.28 27.83 3.47
CA VAL A 460 6.98 27.54 2.20
C VAL A 460 7.83 26.26 2.26
N THR A 461 8.44 25.93 3.42
CA THR A 461 9.26 24.72 3.56
C THR A 461 8.42 23.45 3.67
N LEU A 462 7.18 23.56 4.15
CA LEU A 462 6.25 22.45 4.32
C LEU A 462 5.43 22.25 3.05
N SER A 463 4.69 23.26 2.60
CA SER A 463 3.87 23.21 1.38
C SER A 463 4.65 22.75 0.15
N GLY A 464 5.87 23.26 -0.08
CA GLY A 464 6.72 22.82 -1.20
C GLY A 464 7.28 21.39 -1.08
N SER A 465 7.28 20.83 0.14
CA SER A 465 7.57 19.40 0.36
C SER A 465 6.33 18.55 0.09
N MET A 466 5.17 18.97 0.59
CA MET A 466 3.89 18.30 0.42
C MET A 466 3.46 18.25 -1.06
N GLU A 467 3.54 19.38 -1.78
CA GLU A 467 3.24 19.50 -3.22
C GLU A 467 4.02 18.46 -4.05
N LEU A 468 5.28 18.21 -3.67
CA LEU A 468 6.18 17.23 -4.31
C LEU A 468 6.07 15.81 -3.72
N ARG A 469 4.99 15.54 -2.96
CA ARG A 469 4.67 14.26 -2.31
C ARG A 469 5.75 13.81 -1.34
N PHE A 470 6.05 14.61 -0.31
CA PHE A 470 6.93 14.21 0.78
C PHE A 470 6.26 14.28 2.16
N LEU A 471 6.29 13.15 2.89
CA LEU A 471 5.98 13.08 4.32
C LEU A 471 7.20 13.46 5.17
N LEU A 472 6.96 13.82 6.44
CA LEU A 472 7.96 14.38 7.35
C LEU A 472 8.23 13.42 8.52
N THR A 473 9.49 13.07 8.80
CA THR A 473 9.85 12.20 9.92
C THR A 473 11.13 12.65 10.64
N ASP A 474 11.18 12.41 11.96
CA ASP A 474 12.39 12.50 12.77
C ASP A 474 13.09 11.16 13.01
N ASP A 475 12.44 10.02 12.73
CA ASP A 475 13.02 8.67 12.95
C ASP A 475 14.35 8.49 12.22
N TYR A 476 14.55 9.23 11.13
CA TYR A 476 15.82 9.31 10.39
C TYR A 476 17.03 9.61 11.29
N TYR A 477 16.88 10.42 12.33
CA TYR A 477 17.96 10.74 13.26
C TYR A 477 18.18 9.64 14.31
N ALA A 478 17.20 8.76 14.53
CA ALA A 478 17.18 7.71 15.55
C ALA A 478 17.43 6.28 15.02
N ALA A 479 17.23 6.05 13.72
CA ALA A 479 17.40 4.77 13.03
C ALA A 479 18.86 4.56 12.59
N LEU A 480 19.74 3.98 13.43
CA LEU A 480 21.18 3.96 13.15
C LEU A 480 21.66 2.81 12.23
N PRO A 481 21.32 1.53 12.46
CA PRO A 481 21.61 0.45 11.52
C PRO A 481 20.65 0.54 10.31
N PRO A 482 21.15 0.64 9.08
CA PRO A 482 20.29 0.85 7.91
C PRO A 482 19.52 -0.43 7.57
N LEU A 483 18.19 -0.38 7.60
CA LEU A 483 17.33 -1.45 7.09
C LEU A 483 17.00 -1.21 5.61
N PRO A 484 17.33 -2.13 4.69
CA PRO A 484 17.06 -1.95 3.26
C PRO A 484 15.57 -2.20 2.94
N TYR A 485 14.90 -1.21 2.38
CA TYR A 485 13.51 -1.28 1.91
C TYR A 485 13.36 -0.52 0.59
N LYS A 486 12.77 -1.15 -0.43
CA LYS A 486 12.56 -0.56 -1.78
C LYS A 486 13.79 0.13 -2.40
N GLY A 487 15.00 -0.39 -2.15
CA GLY A 487 16.26 0.19 -2.65
C GLY A 487 16.75 1.44 -1.90
N ARG A 488 16.13 1.79 -0.77
CA ARG A 488 16.53 2.86 0.15
C ARG A 488 16.60 2.35 1.59
N GLU A 489 16.91 3.25 2.52
CA GLU A 489 16.87 3.00 3.96
C GLU A 489 15.44 3.19 4.49
N PHE A 490 14.98 2.27 5.34
CA PHE A 490 13.77 2.38 6.16
C PHE A 490 14.18 2.76 7.59
N TYR A 491 13.48 3.74 8.17
CA TYR A 491 13.90 4.38 9.42
C TYR A 491 13.18 3.78 10.64
N LEU A 492 13.48 2.51 10.95
CA LEU A 492 13.11 1.94 12.25
C LEU A 492 14.02 2.52 13.35
N PRO A 493 13.52 3.27 14.35
CA PRO A 493 14.37 3.87 15.36
C PRO A 493 14.93 2.85 16.37
N GLN A 494 16.19 3.00 16.77
CA GLN A 494 16.81 2.27 17.90
C GLN A 494 17.09 3.20 19.09
N LEU A 495 17.24 4.50 18.82
CA LEU A 495 17.24 5.55 19.85
C LEU A 495 15.80 5.98 20.14
N ALA A 496 15.52 6.35 21.39
CA ALA A 496 14.33 7.12 21.73
C ALA A 496 14.53 8.58 21.26
N ILE A 497 13.55 9.16 20.56
CA ILE A 497 13.68 10.51 20.01
C ILE A 497 12.47 11.39 20.32
N GLY A 498 12.72 12.67 20.58
CA GLY A 498 11.69 13.69 20.75
C GLY A 498 12.20 15.09 20.39
N ARG A 499 11.27 15.96 20.01
CA ARG A 499 11.51 17.33 19.56
C ARG A 499 10.94 18.35 20.54
N LEU A 500 11.59 19.50 20.67
CA LEU A 500 11.09 20.67 21.40
C LEU A 500 10.66 21.75 20.41
N VAL A 501 9.46 22.30 20.58
CA VAL A 501 8.91 23.39 19.73
C VAL A 501 8.15 24.44 20.57
N GLU A 502 7.85 25.64 20.06
CA GLU A 502 8.45 26.26 18.86
C GLU A 502 9.46 27.35 19.28
N THR A 503 9.03 28.33 20.07
CA THR A 503 9.88 29.46 20.45
C THR A 503 10.89 29.10 21.54
N PRO A 504 12.05 29.81 21.63
CA PRO A 504 13.03 29.63 22.70
C PRO A 504 12.44 29.75 24.12
N SER A 505 11.43 30.58 24.33
CA SER A 505 10.74 30.72 25.62
C SER A 505 9.83 29.54 25.96
N GLU A 506 9.13 28.96 24.98
CA GLU A 506 8.28 27.77 25.16
C GLU A 506 9.12 26.52 25.40
N MET A 507 10.14 26.29 24.57
CA MET A 507 11.10 25.20 24.77
C MET A 507 11.76 25.28 26.17
N VAL A 508 12.10 26.49 26.65
CA VAL A 508 12.64 26.69 28.01
C VAL A 508 11.58 26.47 29.10
N ALA A 509 10.29 26.69 28.83
CA ALA A 509 9.23 26.36 29.78
C ALA A 509 9.11 24.84 29.98
N LEU A 510 9.13 24.06 28.90
CA LEU A 510 9.11 22.59 28.93
C LEU A 510 10.37 22.00 29.59
N ILE A 511 11.57 22.49 29.22
CA ILE A 511 12.83 22.10 29.87
C ILE A 511 12.78 22.36 31.39
N ARG A 512 12.22 23.49 31.83
CA ARG A 512 12.08 23.82 33.26
C ARG A 512 11.04 22.97 33.99
N ALA A 513 10.00 22.49 33.29
CA ALA A 513 9.03 21.57 33.88
C ALA A 513 9.70 20.23 34.19
N PHE A 514 10.36 19.61 33.20
CA PHE A 514 11.14 18.36 33.40
C PHE A 514 12.26 18.51 34.43
N LEU A 515 12.98 19.64 34.47
CA LEU A 515 13.99 19.91 35.50
C LEU A 515 13.42 20.14 36.91
N PHE A 516 12.10 20.22 37.07
CA PHE A 516 11.40 20.31 38.35
C PHE A 516 10.74 18.98 38.72
N ASP A 517 10.01 18.39 37.77
CA ASP A 517 9.40 17.06 37.90
C ASP A 517 9.61 16.25 36.59
N PRO A 518 10.58 15.31 36.57
CA PRO A 518 10.97 14.54 35.38
C PRO A 518 10.21 13.21 35.22
N VAL A 519 9.27 12.91 36.13
CA VAL A 519 8.52 11.65 36.19
C VAL A 519 7.02 11.93 36.17
N LEU A 520 6.33 11.38 35.19
CA LEU A 520 4.87 11.31 35.16
C LEU A 520 4.42 10.05 35.92
N GLU A 521 3.48 10.20 36.85
CA GLU A 521 2.93 9.12 37.70
C GLU A 521 1.39 9.06 37.49
N PRO A 522 0.88 8.49 36.38
CA PRO A 522 -0.52 8.61 35.99
C PRO A 522 -1.53 8.11 37.03
N THR A 523 -2.45 8.99 37.43
CA THR A 523 -3.56 8.70 38.34
C THR A 523 -4.91 8.74 37.64
N ASP A 524 -5.09 9.64 36.67
CA ASP A 524 -6.30 9.75 35.83
C ASP A 524 -6.00 9.87 34.32
N ALA A 525 -7.06 9.83 33.51
CA ALA A 525 -6.95 10.00 32.06
C ALA A 525 -8.22 10.58 31.42
N LEU A 526 -8.07 11.26 30.28
CA LEU A 526 -9.13 11.59 29.33
C LEU A 526 -8.94 10.78 28.04
N ILE A 527 -9.99 10.10 27.58
CA ILE A 527 -10.00 9.38 26.32
C ILE A 527 -11.20 9.86 25.48
N THR A 528 -10.92 10.34 24.26
CA THR A 528 -11.94 10.65 23.25
C THR A 528 -11.97 9.58 22.15
N GLY A 529 -13.11 9.43 21.49
CA GLY A 529 -13.30 8.60 20.30
C GLY A 529 -14.70 8.75 19.73
N TYR A 530 -14.81 8.81 18.41
CA TYR A 530 -16.05 8.68 17.64
C TYR A 530 -15.69 8.24 16.22
N ASP A 531 -16.69 7.93 15.40
CA ASP A 531 -16.49 7.33 14.08
C ASP A 531 -15.79 5.96 14.22
N PHE A 532 -14.95 5.56 13.26
CA PHE A 532 -14.17 4.33 13.35
C PHE A 532 -13.31 4.25 14.63
N LEU A 533 -12.74 5.38 15.08
CA LEU A 533 -11.84 5.53 16.25
C LEU A 533 -12.45 5.16 17.62
N ILE A 534 -13.67 4.59 17.67
CA ILE A 534 -14.31 4.11 18.90
C ILE A 534 -13.61 2.86 19.46
N ASP A 535 -13.17 1.94 18.61
CA ASP A 535 -12.59 0.67 19.07
C ASP A 535 -11.17 0.87 19.63
N GLN A 536 -10.34 1.70 18.97
CA GLN A 536 -9.04 2.15 19.46
C GLN A 536 -9.16 2.94 20.77
N ALA A 537 -10.11 3.86 20.87
CA ALA A 537 -10.36 4.58 22.13
C ALA A 537 -10.79 3.61 23.24
N THR A 538 -11.54 2.55 22.90
CA THR A 538 -11.92 1.48 23.82
C THR A 538 -10.73 0.59 24.20
N ALA A 539 -9.83 0.28 23.27
CA ALA A 539 -8.60 -0.47 23.52
C ALA A 539 -7.68 0.29 24.47
N VAL A 540 -7.38 1.55 24.19
CA VAL A 540 -6.61 2.45 25.05
C VAL A 540 -7.21 2.54 26.46
N SER A 541 -8.53 2.75 26.56
CA SER A 541 -9.28 2.77 27.82
C SER A 541 -9.08 1.48 28.65
N ASN A 542 -9.22 0.31 28.00
CA ASN A 542 -9.03 -1.00 28.63
C ASN A 542 -7.58 -1.23 29.07
N THR A 543 -6.59 -0.91 28.23
CA THR A 543 -5.16 -1.07 28.54
C THR A 543 -4.74 -0.17 29.69
N LEU A 544 -5.15 1.11 29.69
CA LEU A 544 -4.89 2.03 30.81
C LEU A 544 -5.52 1.54 32.12
N ALA A 545 -6.72 0.95 32.07
CA ALA A 545 -7.37 0.37 33.24
C ALA A 545 -6.65 -0.90 33.74
N ALA A 546 -6.12 -1.74 32.84
CA ALA A 546 -5.31 -2.91 33.18
C ALA A 546 -3.96 -2.53 33.81
N GLN A 547 -3.36 -1.43 33.34
CA GLN A 547 -2.17 -0.80 33.93
C GLN A 547 -2.48 0.06 35.19
N GLY A 548 -3.74 0.06 35.65
CA GLY A 548 -4.16 0.62 36.94
C GLY A 548 -4.65 2.07 36.92
N VAL A 549 -4.64 2.76 35.78
CA VAL A 549 -5.20 4.11 35.61
C VAL A 549 -6.72 3.99 35.47
N THR A 550 -7.39 3.76 36.60
CA THR A 550 -8.85 3.48 36.64
C THR A 550 -9.75 4.72 36.72
N ALA A 551 -9.19 5.91 37.01
CA ALA A 551 -9.95 7.15 37.05
C ALA A 551 -10.00 7.77 35.65
N GLN A 552 -10.89 7.29 34.80
CA GLN A 552 -10.95 7.72 33.40
C GLN A 552 -12.21 8.56 33.11
N THR A 553 -12.05 9.60 32.29
CA THR A 553 -13.15 10.33 31.68
C THR A 553 -13.27 9.93 30.21
N HIS A 554 -14.46 9.47 29.82
CA HIS A 554 -14.72 8.93 28.49
C HIS A 554 -15.62 9.85 27.66
N LEU A 555 -15.11 10.29 26.52
CA LEU A 555 -15.88 10.85 25.42
C LEU A 555 -15.78 9.89 24.22
N ILE A 556 -16.25 8.66 24.41
CA ILE A 556 -16.16 7.55 23.44
C ILE A 556 -17.57 7.22 22.97
N ASN A 557 -18.03 7.82 21.86
CA ASN A 557 -19.32 7.57 21.18
C ASN A 557 -19.60 8.62 20.07
N ASN A 558 -20.49 8.30 19.14
CA ASN A 558 -20.95 9.22 18.07
C ASN A 558 -21.97 10.29 18.55
N THR A 559 -21.85 10.82 19.78
CA THR A 559 -22.78 11.87 20.30
C THR A 559 -22.16 12.99 21.15
N TRP A 560 -20.86 12.97 21.45
CA TRP A 560 -20.22 14.06 22.20
C TRP A 560 -19.87 15.26 21.33
N THR A 561 -19.87 16.44 21.94
CA THR A 561 -19.75 17.75 21.27
C THR A 561 -18.50 18.51 21.74
N ALA A 562 -18.16 19.58 21.02
CA ALA A 562 -17.20 20.60 21.46
C ALA A 562 -17.51 21.12 22.87
N ALA A 563 -18.80 21.28 23.21
CA ALA A 563 -19.19 21.74 24.53
C ALA A 563 -18.85 20.71 25.62
N ASP A 564 -19.01 19.42 25.34
CA ASP A 564 -18.65 18.34 26.29
C ASP A 564 -17.14 18.26 26.47
N PHE A 565 -16.36 18.34 25.38
CA PHE A 565 -14.90 18.39 25.45
C PHE A 565 -14.38 19.63 26.18
N ASN A 566 -14.87 20.82 25.82
CA ASN A 566 -14.49 22.09 26.48
C ASN A 566 -14.79 22.03 28.00
N ASN A 567 -15.90 21.41 28.41
CA ASN A 567 -16.25 21.19 29.82
C ASN A 567 -15.41 20.11 30.51
N THR A 568 -14.74 19.24 29.76
CA THR A 568 -13.95 18.12 30.27
C THR A 568 -12.47 18.49 30.43
N LEU A 569 -11.93 19.34 29.56
CA LEU A 569 -10.53 19.78 29.60
C LEU A 569 -10.38 21.26 30.00
N PHE A 570 -10.81 22.19 29.15
CA PHE A 570 -10.45 23.61 29.26
C PHE A 570 -11.12 24.39 30.42
N THR A 571 -12.17 23.85 31.02
CA THR A 571 -12.79 24.43 32.24
C THR A 571 -12.19 23.86 33.54
N GLN A 572 -11.34 22.84 33.47
CA GLN A 572 -10.73 22.22 34.64
C GLN A 572 -9.50 23.02 35.08
N PRO A 573 -9.18 23.06 36.41
CA PRO A 573 -8.03 23.80 36.91
C PRO A 573 -6.68 23.10 36.61
N VAL A 574 -6.71 21.79 36.38
CA VAL A 574 -5.57 20.93 36.06
C VAL A 574 -6.07 19.95 35.00
N ALA A 575 -5.24 19.64 34.00
CA ALA A 575 -5.53 18.65 32.98
C ALA A 575 -5.29 17.22 33.51
N PRO A 576 -5.96 16.19 32.97
CA PRO A 576 -5.67 14.80 33.32
C PRO A 576 -4.24 14.39 32.99
N ASP A 577 -3.68 13.45 33.76
CA ASP A 577 -2.27 13.03 33.65
C ASP A 577 -1.93 12.45 32.25
N LEU A 578 -2.90 11.73 31.66
CA LEU A 578 -2.85 11.19 30.31
C LEU A 578 -4.05 11.67 29.47
N ILE A 579 -3.81 12.06 28.21
CA ILE A 579 -4.88 12.48 27.29
C ILE A 579 -4.75 11.79 25.94
N SER A 580 -5.69 10.90 25.63
CA SER A 580 -5.86 10.27 24.32
C SER A 580 -6.89 11.06 23.50
N LEU A 581 -6.42 11.82 22.51
CA LEU A 581 -7.24 12.65 21.63
C LEU A 581 -7.50 11.97 20.28
N ASN A 582 -8.51 11.12 20.20
CA ASN A 582 -8.91 10.45 18.97
C ASN A 582 -10.17 11.10 18.40
N SER A 583 -10.06 11.60 17.18
CA SER A 583 -11.00 12.44 16.42
C SER A 583 -10.35 12.75 15.04
N HIS A 584 -11.07 13.32 14.07
CA HIS A 584 -10.42 13.97 12.92
C HIS A 584 -9.67 15.24 13.33
N PHE A 585 -8.52 15.49 12.72
CA PHE A 585 -7.65 16.63 13.03
C PHE A 585 -7.23 17.40 11.77
N GLU A 586 -6.87 18.65 12.00
CA GLU A 586 -5.90 19.43 11.25
C GLU A 586 -4.83 19.92 12.26
N HIS A 587 -3.70 20.45 11.79
CA HIS A 587 -2.60 20.86 12.67
C HIS A 587 -2.98 21.93 13.73
N TYR A 588 -4.05 22.70 13.52
CA TYR A 588 -4.51 23.77 14.44
C TYR A 588 -5.92 23.55 15.05
N ARG A 589 -6.64 22.48 14.67
CA ARG A 589 -7.99 22.17 15.19
C ARG A 589 -8.31 20.68 15.15
N PHE A 590 -9.31 20.24 15.89
CA PHE A 590 -9.92 18.92 15.75
C PHE A 590 -11.45 19.04 15.69
N PHE A 591 -12.09 18.00 15.16
CA PHE A 591 -13.53 17.96 14.91
C PHE A 591 -14.24 17.02 15.90
N PRO A 592 -15.08 17.53 16.81
CA PRO A 592 -16.08 16.73 17.53
C PRO A 592 -17.20 16.26 16.58
N ASN A 593 -18.10 15.38 17.04
CA ASN A 593 -19.30 15.02 16.25
C ASN A 593 -20.43 16.08 16.36
N ASP A 594 -20.08 17.36 16.20
CA ASP A 594 -21.00 18.49 16.15
C ASP A 594 -20.41 19.66 15.33
N PRO A 595 -21.21 20.63 14.85
CA PRO A 595 -20.77 21.65 13.88
C PRO A 595 -19.90 22.77 14.48
N ASN A 596 -19.12 22.49 15.53
CA ASN A 596 -18.21 23.43 16.19
C ASN A 596 -16.84 22.77 16.38
N ASP A 597 -15.80 23.24 15.69
CA ASP A 597 -14.45 22.70 15.89
C ASP A 597 -13.85 23.13 17.25
N VAL A 598 -12.85 22.38 17.71
CA VAL A 598 -12.01 22.73 18.86
C VAL A 598 -10.61 23.10 18.37
N TYR A 599 -10.07 24.23 18.82
CA TYR A 599 -8.84 24.83 18.29
C TYR A 599 -7.66 24.69 19.26
N ALA A 600 -6.45 24.47 18.72
CA ALA A 600 -5.20 24.41 19.51
C ALA A 600 -4.98 25.69 20.32
N THR A 601 -5.41 26.85 19.79
CA THR A 601 -5.41 28.16 20.46
C THR A 601 -6.18 28.22 21.79
N GLN A 602 -6.98 27.20 22.12
CA GLN A 602 -7.72 27.10 23.39
C GLN A 602 -6.91 26.43 24.51
N ILE A 603 -5.79 25.78 24.20
CA ILE A 603 -4.82 25.26 25.18
C ILE A 603 -4.10 26.46 25.81
N THR A 604 -4.58 26.92 26.96
CA THR A 604 -4.03 28.10 27.66
C THR A 604 -3.86 27.85 29.16
N ALA A 605 -3.05 28.68 29.81
CA ALA A 605 -2.77 28.62 31.25
C ALA A 605 -3.97 28.87 32.20
N THR A 606 -5.22 28.74 31.73
CA THR A 606 -6.41 28.58 32.58
C THR A 606 -6.49 27.21 33.23
N THR A 607 -5.90 26.21 32.57
CA THR A 607 -5.74 24.82 33.01
C THR A 607 -4.25 24.55 33.11
N ASP A 608 -3.77 23.88 34.17
CA ASP A 608 -2.35 23.47 34.23
C ASP A 608 -2.14 22.15 33.48
N TYR A 609 -1.20 22.16 32.52
CA TYR A 609 -0.79 21.02 31.70
C TYR A 609 0.66 20.60 31.98
N ALA A 610 1.29 21.13 33.04
CA ALA A 610 2.70 20.90 33.32
C ALA A 610 2.99 19.40 33.58
N GLY A 611 3.79 18.78 32.72
CA GLY A 611 4.25 17.40 32.88
C GLY A 611 3.31 16.31 32.34
N ILE A 612 2.11 16.65 31.85
CA ILE A 612 1.18 15.66 31.29
C ILE A 612 1.67 15.10 29.95
N LEU A 613 1.09 13.96 29.55
CA LEU A 613 1.32 13.34 28.24
C LEU A 613 0.01 13.26 27.45
N ALA A 614 -0.06 14.02 26.37
CA ALA A 614 -1.10 13.91 25.35
C ALA A 614 -0.64 13.04 24.17
N PHE A 615 -1.56 12.32 23.53
CA PHE A 615 -1.29 11.56 22.31
C PHE A 615 -2.53 11.49 21.40
N SER A 616 -2.32 11.40 20.08
CA SER A 616 -3.38 11.38 19.06
C SER A 616 -3.01 10.55 17.85
N VAL A 617 -4.01 9.91 17.22
CA VAL A 617 -3.91 9.29 15.89
C VAL A 617 -4.46 10.18 14.76
N GLY A 618 -5.02 11.35 15.09
CA GLY A 618 -5.65 12.24 14.12
C GLY A 618 -4.67 12.78 13.07
N CYS A 619 -5.15 13.00 11.85
CA CYS A 619 -4.38 13.57 10.74
C CYS A 619 -3.74 14.91 11.13
N HIS A 620 -2.43 15.05 10.91
CA HIS A 620 -1.67 16.28 11.19
C HIS A 620 -1.70 16.76 12.65
N SER A 621 -2.20 15.93 13.59
CA SER A 621 -2.21 16.20 15.04
C SER A 621 -0.83 16.46 15.63
N GLY A 622 0.22 15.99 14.96
CA GLY A 622 1.63 16.24 15.23
C GLY A 622 2.36 16.88 14.05
N LEU A 623 1.72 17.72 13.24
CA LEU A 623 2.42 18.60 12.29
C LEU A 623 2.71 19.93 12.99
N SER A 624 3.98 20.20 13.31
CA SER A 624 4.40 21.54 13.74
C SER A 624 4.60 22.45 12.52
N VAL A 625 3.91 23.59 12.49
CA VAL A 625 3.84 24.55 11.39
C VAL A 625 4.41 25.90 11.82
N PRO A 626 5.59 26.29 11.31
CA PRO A 626 6.26 27.54 11.63
C PRO A 626 5.39 28.82 11.62
N ASP A 627 5.56 29.66 12.65
CA ASP A 627 4.97 30.99 12.88
C ASP A 627 5.21 32.06 11.76
N ASP A 628 5.72 31.67 10.57
CA ASP A 628 6.12 32.56 9.48
C ASP A 628 4.98 33.41 8.89
N ASN A 629 3.72 32.97 9.03
CA ASN A 629 2.55 33.57 8.39
C ASN A 629 1.29 33.58 9.29
N PRO A 630 1.24 34.43 10.34
CA PRO A 630 0.20 34.42 11.38
C PRO A 630 -1.14 35.05 10.92
N ALA A 631 -1.60 34.73 9.71
CA ALA A 631 -2.73 35.36 9.03
C ALA A 631 -3.87 34.36 8.75
N GLY A 632 -4.55 33.90 9.81
CA GLY A 632 -5.69 33.00 9.69
C GLY A 632 -6.08 32.38 11.05
N PRO A 633 -6.71 31.19 11.06
CA PRO A 633 -6.81 30.36 12.28
C PRO A 633 -5.47 29.70 12.67
N PHE A 634 -4.48 29.71 11.77
CA PHE A 634 -3.12 29.15 11.89
C PHE A 634 -2.22 29.94 12.88
N VAL A 635 -2.69 30.14 14.12
CA VAL A 635 -2.00 30.97 15.15
C VAL A 635 -1.33 30.12 16.24
N PHE A 636 -1.70 28.85 16.34
CA PHE A 636 -1.02 27.82 17.13
C PHE A 636 -1.28 26.47 16.47
N ASP A 637 -0.25 25.64 16.36
CA ASP A 637 -0.42 24.20 16.10
C ASP A 637 -0.54 23.40 17.41
N TRP A 638 -0.98 22.14 17.33
CA TRP A 638 -1.13 21.27 18.51
C TRP A 638 0.20 20.99 19.25
N PRO A 639 1.31 20.62 18.57
CA PRO A 639 2.63 20.54 19.20
C PRO A 639 3.05 21.77 20.02
N GLN A 640 3.01 22.96 19.42
CA GLN A 640 3.36 24.25 20.02
C GLN A 640 2.43 24.57 21.18
N ALA A 641 1.12 24.37 21.02
CA ALA A 641 0.13 24.63 22.05
C ALA A 641 0.37 23.79 23.32
N PHE A 642 0.63 22.49 23.19
CA PHE A 642 0.95 21.62 24.33
C PHE A 642 2.35 21.91 24.90
N ASN A 643 3.39 22.07 24.07
CA ASN A 643 4.76 22.35 24.52
C ASN A 643 4.83 23.70 25.27
N GLY A 644 4.12 24.72 24.80
CA GLY A 644 4.03 26.04 25.42
C GLY A 644 3.34 26.03 26.79
N GLN A 645 2.42 25.08 27.05
CA GLN A 645 1.86 24.83 28.39
C GLN A 645 2.63 23.76 29.20
N LYS A 646 3.81 23.34 28.72
CA LYS A 646 4.75 22.37 29.32
C LYS A 646 4.22 20.92 29.41
N ALA A 647 3.37 20.52 28.47
CA ALA A 647 3.00 19.13 28.21
C ALA A 647 3.88 18.50 27.11
N SER A 648 3.93 17.16 27.06
CA SER A 648 4.41 16.43 25.88
C SER A 648 3.23 15.99 25.01
N LEU A 649 3.43 15.96 23.69
CA LEU A 649 2.46 15.47 22.70
C LEU A 649 3.08 14.40 21.80
N ILE A 650 2.35 13.33 21.50
CA ILE A 650 2.64 12.43 20.36
C ILE A 650 1.52 12.60 19.32
N GLY A 651 1.88 12.77 18.05
CA GLY A 651 0.89 12.88 16.97
C GLY A 651 1.49 12.69 15.58
N ASN A 652 0.62 12.59 14.59
CA ASN A 652 1.00 12.37 13.19
C ASN A 652 1.41 13.67 12.51
N THR A 653 2.59 13.73 11.87
CA THR A 653 3.01 14.84 10.98
C THR A 653 2.27 14.89 9.65
N GLY A 654 1.52 13.84 9.31
CA GLY A 654 0.75 13.70 8.07
C GLY A 654 -0.61 13.07 8.31
N PHE A 655 -1.25 12.57 7.25
CA PHE A 655 -2.49 11.78 7.38
C PHE A 655 -2.28 10.49 8.18
N GLY A 656 -3.07 10.32 9.24
CA GLY A 656 -3.19 9.06 10.00
C GLY A 656 -4.24 8.15 9.38
N TYR A 657 -4.17 6.86 9.69
CA TYR A 657 -5.02 5.81 9.09
C TYR A 657 -5.56 4.83 10.13
N GLY A 658 -6.72 4.24 9.83
CA GLY A 658 -7.37 3.15 10.57
C GLY A 658 -8.09 2.17 9.63
N ASP A 659 -8.90 1.29 10.19
CA ASP A 659 -9.88 0.42 9.51
C ASP A 659 -11.27 0.70 10.13
N SER A 660 -12.39 0.24 9.55
CA SER A 660 -13.73 0.65 10.04
C SER A 660 -14.14 -0.04 11.34
N ASP A 661 -13.66 -1.28 11.54
CA ASP A 661 -14.10 -2.18 12.61
C ASP A 661 -12.93 -2.87 13.32
N LEU A 662 -11.69 -2.40 13.08
CA LEU A 662 -10.44 -2.99 13.60
C LEU A 662 -9.37 -1.95 13.93
N VAL A 663 -8.79 -2.06 15.14
CA VAL A 663 -7.55 -1.38 15.55
C VAL A 663 -6.37 -1.74 14.61
N ALA A 664 -6.17 -0.93 13.58
CA ALA A 664 -5.16 -1.12 12.53
C ALA A 664 -4.26 0.13 12.37
N TYR A 665 -3.20 0.06 11.56
CA TYR A 665 -2.44 1.24 11.13
C TYR A 665 -2.03 2.20 12.29
N SER A 666 -2.46 3.47 12.28
CA SER A 666 -2.12 4.43 13.35
C SER A 666 -2.69 4.03 14.71
N GLU A 667 -3.82 3.35 14.70
CA GLU A 667 -4.53 2.88 15.89
C GLU A 667 -3.81 1.73 16.58
N LEU A 668 -3.31 0.77 15.80
CA LEU A 668 -2.45 -0.31 16.28
C LEU A 668 -1.12 0.24 16.81
N LEU A 669 -0.50 1.20 16.12
CA LEU A 669 0.73 1.84 16.60
C LEU A 669 0.51 2.57 17.94
N MET A 670 -0.60 3.28 18.10
CA MET A 670 -0.91 3.97 19.35
C MET A 670 -1.34 3.01 20.48
N THR A 671 -1.99 1.89 20.15
CA THR A 671 -2.33 0.86 21.14
C THR A 671 -1.07 0.17 21.65
N ASN A 672 -0.14 -0.21 20.75
CA ASN A 672 1.20 -0.70 21.11
C ASN A 672 1.98 0.31 21.98
N PHE A 673 1.81 1.62 21.75
CA PHE A 673 2.43 2.66 22.59
C PHE A 673 1.88 2.65 24.02
N VAL A 674 0.57 2.57 24.19
CA VAL A 674 -0.07 2.53 25.52
C VAL A 674 0.29 1.22 26.25
N ASP A 675 0.39 0.08 25.55
CA ASP A 675 0.93 -1.16 26.12
C ASP A 675 2.40 -1.00 26.56
N ALA A 676 3.25 -0.38 25.74
CA ALA A 676 4.66 -0.18 26.02
C ALA A 676 4.95 0.74 27.22
N LEU A 677 4.02 1.63 27.63
CA LEU A 677 4.14 2.38 28.90
C LEU A 677 4.21 1.45 30.13
N GLY A 678 3.59 0.27 30.05
CA GLY A 678 3.57 -0.75 31.11
C GLY A 678 4.71 -1.76 31.04
N ASP A 679 5.42 -1.91 29.92
CA ASP A 679 6.46 -2.93 29.72
C ASP A 679 7.85 -2.45 30.18
N TRP A 680 8.18 -2.73 31.44
CA TRP A 680 9.47 -2.45 32.05
C TRP A 680 10.53 -3.55 31.82
N SER A 681 10.39 -4.41 30.81
CA SER A 681 11.36 -5.48 30.52
C SER A 681 12.74 -4.97 30.07
N GLU A 682 12.82 -3.78 29.46
CA GLU A 682 14.09 -3.11 29.17
C GLU A 682 14.59 -2.20 30.31
N GLY A 683 13.73 -1.84 31.27
CA GLY A 683 14.01 -0.94 32.39
C GLY A 683 12.83 -0.04 32.73
N PRO A 684 12.98 0.95 33.63
CA PRO A 684 11.96 1.96 33.89
C PRO A 684 11.60 2.71 32.60
N GLN A 685 10.31 2.75 32.27
CA GLN A 685 9.87 3.27 30.98
C GLN A 685 9.90 4.79 30.87
N THR A 686 10.12 5.26 29.64
CA THR A 686 10.06 6.67 29.26
C THR A 686 9.15 6.82 28.04
N VAL A 687 8.58 8.01 27.85
CA VAL A 687 7.72 8.30 26.69
C VAL A 687 8.42 7.98 25.35
N GLY A 688 9.73 8.23 25.24
CA GLY A 688 10.50 7.93 24.05
C GLY A 688 10.85 6.45 23.88
N HIS A 689 11.11 5.72 24.97
CA HIS A 689 11.32 4.27 24.91
C HIS A 689 10.03 3.52 24.55
N ALA A 690 8.89 3.91 25.12
CA ALA A 690 7.59 3.33 24.79
C ALA A 690 7.24 3.55 23.31
N LEU A 691 7.43 4.76 22.76
CA LEU A 691 7.18 5.02 21.33
C LEU A 691 8.13 4.25 20.41
N ARG A 692 9.42 4.14 20.77
CA ARG A 692 10.39 3.33 20.05
C ARG A 692 9.98 1.85 20.05
N MET A 693 9.61 1.30 21.21
CA MET A 693 9.16 -0.08 21.36
C MET A 693 7.87 -0.33 20.57
N ALA A 694 6.91 0.59 20.56
CA ALA A 694 5.69 0.49 19.77
C ALA A 694 5.96 0.40 18.25
N LYS A 695 6.84 1.27 17.73
CA LYS A 695 7.29 1.23 16.31
C LYS A 695 8.02 -0.08 15.99
N GLN A 696 8.87 -0.56 16.90
CA GLN A 696 9.57 -1.84 16.76
C GLN A 696 8.63 -3.05 16.80
N GLN A 697 7.66 -3.06 17.71
CA GLN A 697 6.63 -4.09 17.82
C GLN A 697 5.74 -4.13 16.57
N TYR A 698 5.31 -2.95 16.08
CA TYR A 698 4.53 -2.81 14.86
C TYR A 698 5.21 -3.54 13.70
N PHE A 699 6.40 -3.09 13.29
CA PHE A 699 7.18 -3.68 12.20
C PHE A 699 7.45 -5.18 12.41
N ASN A 700 7.87 -5.58 13.61
CA ASN A 700 8.24 -6.97 13.89
C ASN A 700 7.03 -7.93 13.96
N SER A 701 5.79 -7.40 14.00
CA SER A 701 4.54 -8.18 13.99
C SER A 701 3.91 -8.37 12.61
N MET A 702 4.43 -7.73 11.56
CA MET A 702 3.82 -7.75 10.22
C MET A 702 3.93 -9.12 9.54
N ALA A 703 2.91 -9.52 8.79
CA ALA A 703 2.91 -10.78 8.07
C ALA A 703 3.62 -10.67 6.71
N ALA A 704 3.89 -11.82 6.09
CA ALA A 704 4.52 -11.93 4.78
C ALA A 704 3.79 -11.07 3.72
N GLY A 705 4.39 -9.93 3.35
CA GLY A 705 3.89 -9.04 2.31
C GLY A 705 2.88 -7.98 2.75
N THR A 706 2.54 -7.87 4.05
CA THR A 706 1.60 -6.83 4.54
C THR A 706 2.25 -5.52 4.96
N PHE A 707 3.58 -5.44 5.08
CA PHE A 707 4.24 -4.16 5.36
C PHE A 707 4.22 -3.29 4.10
N SER A 708 3.27 -2.35 4.06
CA SER A 708 2.87 -1.61 2.87
C SER A 708 3.47 -0.20 2.78
N ASN A 709 2.91 0.63 1.89
CA ASN A 709 3.24 2.06 1.81
C ASN A 709 2.64 2.84 3.00
N TYR A 710 1.52 2.33 3.55
CA TYR A 710 0.77 2.95 4.62
C TYR A 710 1.41 2.65 5.97
N ASP A 711 1.89 1.43 6.19
CA ASP A 711 2.63 1.04 7.40
C ASP A 711 3.91 1.84 7.57
N GLU A 712 4.68 2.02 6.49
CA GLU A 712 5.83 2.90 6.50
C GLU A 712 5.44 4.35 6.84
N LYS A 713 4.36 4.87 6.23
CA LYS A 713 3.88 6.23 6.49
C LYS A 713 3.44 6.39 7.94
N VAL A 714 2.59 5.51 8.46
CA VAL A 714 2.12 5.43 9.86
C VAL A 714 3.29 5.47 10.83
N MET A 715 4.29 4.63 10.62
CA MET A 715 5.48 4.61 11.48
C MET A 715 6.30 5.89 11.38
N ALA A 716 6.53 6.40 10.17
CA ALA A 716 7.37 7.56 9.93
C ALA A 716 6.77 8.88 10.45
N ILE A 717 5.45 9.07 10.35
CA ILE A 717 4.81 10.34 10.71
C ILE A 717 4.57 10.50 12.22
N MET A 718 4.44 9.39 12.97
CA MET A 718 4.12 9.42 14.40
C MET A 718 5.28 9.98 15.22
N THR A 719 5.18 11.23 15.68
CA THR A 719 6.30 12.04 16.20
C THR A 719 6.05 12.53 17.62
N LEU A 720 7.08 12.45 18.48
CA LEU A 720 7.06 12.96 19.85
C LEU A 720 7.56 14.42 19.91
N TYR A 721 6.69 15.31 20.37
CA TYR A 721 6.98 16.69 20.76
C TYR A 721 7.05 16.78 22.28
N GLY A 722 8.23 16.49 22.81
CA GLY A 722 8.49 16.34 24.23
C GLY A 722 9.93 15.90 24.49
N LEU A 723 10.26 15.66 25.77
CA LEU A 723 11.55 15.11 26.15
C LEU A 723 11.46 13.57 26.21
N PRO A 724 12.17 12.82 25.35
CA PRO A 724 12.03 11.37 25.22
C PRO A 724 12.43 10.60 26.49
N MET A 725 13.27 11.19 27.36
CA MET A 725 13.64 10.66 28.67
C MET A 725 12.70 11.06 29.82
N MET A 726 11.54 11.66 29.54
CA MET A 726 10.48 11.82 30.53
C MET A 726 9.96 10.44 30.95
N GLN A 727 10.19 10.09 32.22
CA GLN A 727 9.86 8.78 32.76
C GLN A 727 8.35 8.66 33.00
N VAL A 728 7.76 7.50 32.71
CA VAL A 728 6.33 7.23 32.97
C VAL A 728 6.21 6.03 33.90
N ASN A 729 5.73 6.28 35.12
CA ASN A 729 5.51 5.28 36.16
C ASN A 729 4.03 4.87 36.17
N MET A 730 3.66 3.92 35.31
CA MET A 730 2.31 3.36 35.32
C MET A 730 2.02 2.63 36.65
N PRO A 731 0.81 2.73 37.23
CA PRO A 731 0.49 2.14 38.54
C PRO A 731 0.68 0.61 38.62
N VAL A 732 0.58 -0.09 37.50
CA VAL A 732 0.88 -1.52 37.35
C VAL A 732 1.75 -1.72 36.11
N THR A 733 2.92 -2.34 36.29
CA THR A 733 3.90 -2.62 35.22
C THR A 733 4.28 -4.10 35.18
N THR A 734 4.77 -4.55 34.01
CA THR A 734 5.37 -5.88 33.83
C THR A 734 6.88 -5.76 33.64
N THR A 735 7.65 -6.74 34.12
CA THR A 735 9.07 -6.93 33.72
C THR A 735 9.26 -8.16 32.82
N THR A 736 8.16 -8.85 32.50
CA THR A 736 8.10 -9.84 31.43
C THR A 736 7.82 -9.09 30.12
N SER A 737 8.71 -9.21 29.15
CA SER A 737 8.57 -8.52 27.86
C SER A 737 7.30 -8.94 27.13
N LEU A 738 6.63 -7.97 26.50
CA LEU A 738 5.51 -8.19 25.58
C LEU A 738 5.85 -9.13 24.42
N ALA A 739 7.14 -9.24 24.05
CA ALA A 739 7.59 -10.19 23.03
C ALA A 739 7.41 -11.67 23.45
N GLY A 740 7.31 -11.96 24.76
CA GLY A 740 7.29 -13.30 25.32
C GLY A 740 8.67 -13.98 25.39
N PRO A 741 8.79 -15.11 26.12
CA PRO A 741 10.00 -15.93 26.09
C PRO A 741 10.20 -16.54 24.70
N SER A 742 11.46 -16.70 24.27
CA SER A 742 11.75 -17.35 22.99
C SER A 742 11.28 -18.81 22.99
N VAL A 743 10.60 -19.22 21.92
CA VAL A 743 10.22 -20.63 21.69
C VAL A 743 11.35 -21.44 21.04
N ALA A 744 12.41 -20.77 20.57
CA ALA A 744 13.61 -21.38 20.03
C ALA A 744 14.69 -21.58 21.10
N ALA A 745 15.57 -22.56 20.91
CA ALA A 745 16.68 -22.84 21.82
C ALA A 745 17.90 -23.43 21.10
N ALA A 746 19.10 -23.02 21.49
CA ALA A 746 20.35 -23.54 20.93
C ALA A 746 20.61 -25.01 21.30
N PRO A 747 21.24 -25.81 20.42
CA PRO A 747 21.69 -27.16 20.73
C PRO A 747 22.67 -27.19 21.92
N ASN A 748 22.42 -28.08 22.88
CA ASN A 748 23.22 -28.16 24.11
C ASN A 748 24.67 -28.62 23.87
N GLY A 749 25.62 -27.69 23.98
CA GLY A 749 27.06 -28.00 24.10
C GLY A 749 27.82 -28.17 22.79
N LEU A 750 27.26 -27.71 21.67
CA LEU A 750 27.95 -27.59 20.38
C LEU A 750 28.43 -26.15 20.15
N PRO A 751 29.34 -25.89 19.18
CA PRO A 751 29.55 -24.55 18.64
C PRO A 751 28.25 -24.01 18.01
N LEU A 752 28.16 -22.69 17.86
CA LEU A 752 27.17 -22.08 16.98
C LEU A 752 27.63 -22.27 15.53
N GLU A 753 27.08 -23.31 14.89
CA GLU A 753 27.03 -23.52 13.44
C GLU A 753 25.56 -23.38 13.02
N THR A 754 25.22 -23.47 11.72
CA THR A 754 23.81 -23.44 11.29
C THR A 754 23.01 -24.59 11.93
N PHE A 755 21.91 -24.28 12.61
CA PHE A 755 21.00 -25.26 13.22
C PHE A 755 19.53 -24.88 13.04
N THR A 756 18.61 -25.78 13.39
CA THR A 756 17.17 -25.52 13.34
C THR A 756 16.48 -25.64 14.70
N SER A 757 15.39 -24.89 14.88
CA SER A 757 14.45 -25.04 15.99
C SER A 757 13.04 -25.33 15.46
N THR A 758 12.45 -26.46 15.86
CA THR A 758 11.07 -26.80 15.53
C THR A 758 10.09 -26.02 16.41
N VAL A 759 9.11 -25.38 15.79
CA VAL A 759 8.03 -24.62 16.45
C VAL A 759 6.70 -25.24 16.05
N THR A 760 6.04 -25.93 16.98
CA THR A 760 4.71 -26.52 16.77
C THR A 760 3.66 -25.71 17.53
N LEU A 761 2.66 -25.23 16.80
CA LEU A 761 1.62 -24.32 17.26
C LEU A 761 0.24 -24.96 17.04
N ALA A 762 -0.71 -24.70 17.93
CA ALA A 762 -2.05 -25.29 17.89
C ALA A 762 -3.09 -24.22 18.26
N TYR A 763 -4.14 -24.12 17.47
CA TYR A 763 -5.07 -22.99 17.50
C TYR A 763 -6.53 -23.46 17.62
N ASP A 764 -7.23 -22.87 18.58
CA ASP A 764 -8.68 -22.74 18.58
C ASP A 764 -9.04 -21.33 18.05
N PHE A 765 -10.18 -21.17 17.38
CA PHE A 765 -10.57 -19.91 16.73
C PHE A 765 -11.88 -19.34 17.29
N ALA A 766 -11.96 -18.01 17.36
CA ALA A 766 -13.18 -17.26 17.63
C ALA A 766 -13.67 -16.61 16.33
N ALA A 767 -14.97 -16.75 16.03
CA ALA A 767 -15.62 -16.11 14.88
C ALA A 767 -16.26 -14.77 15.28
N HIS A 768 -16.14 -13.77 14.41
CA HIS A 768 -16.70 -12.43 14.57
C HIS A 768 -17.45 -12.05 13.30
N THR A 769 -18.51 -11.25 13.43
CA THR A 769 -19.35 -10.79 12.31
C THR A 769 -19.36 -9.27 12.28
N VAL A 770 -18.99 -8.67 11.15
CA VAL A 770 -19.06 -7.21 10.95
C VAL A 770 -20.42 -6.89 10.32
N PRO A 771 -21.29 -6.05 10.93
CA PRO A 771 -22.69 -5.89 10.50
C PRO A 771 -22.92 -5.31 9.10
N GLY A 772 -22.84 -6.17 8.08
CA GLY A 772 -22.99 -5.83 6.66
C GLY A 772 -21.70 -5.93 5.84
N LEU A 773 -20.59 -6.35 6.46
CA LEU A 773 -19.26 -6.49 5.87
C LEU A 773 -18.66 -7.88 6.20
N GLY A 774 -19.44 -8.96 6.00
CA GLY A 774 -18.99 -10.34 6.22
C GLY A 774 -18.60 -10.77 7.66
N ASP A 775 -17.87 -11.89 7.73
CA ASP A 775 -17.34 -12.55 8.93
C ASP A 775 -15.80 -12.61 8.91
N TYR A 776 -15.15 -12.68 10.07
CA TYR A 776 -13.72 -13.01 10.21
C TYR A 776 -13.43 -13.89 11.43
N TYR A 777 -12.16 -14.30 11.59
CA TYR A 777 -11.71 -15.11 12.73
C TYR A 777 -10.49 -14.49 13.43
N THR A 778 -10.45 -14.58 14.77
CA THR A 778 -9.23 -14.42 15.57
C THR A 778 -8.88 -15.73 16.26
N ILE A 779 -7.69 -15.81 16.87
CA ILE A 779 -7.32 -16.92 17.75
C ILE A 779 -8.10 -16.78 19.08
N ALA A 780 -8.55 -17.91 19.64
CA ALA A 780 -9.50 -17.91 20.74
C ALA A 780 -8.90 -17.38 22.06
N GLY A 781 -9.19 -16.12 22.37
CA GLY A 781 -8.65 -15.38 23.52
C GLY A 781 -7.65 -14.29 23.16
N GLU A 782 -7.38 -14.12 21.87
CA GLU A 782 -6.48 -13.12 21.29
C GLU A 782 -7.26 -12.22 20.32
N ASN A 783 -6.80 -10.97 20.21
CA ASN A 783 -7.36 -9.95 19.31
C ASN A 783 -6.45 -9.70 18.09
N GLU A 784 -5.35 -10.44 17.93
CA GLU A 784 -4.43 -10.25 16.82
C GLU A 784 -5.01 -10.72 15.48
N VAL A 785 -4.90 -9.84 14.49
CA VAL A 785 -5.41 -10.02 13.12
C VAL A 785 -4.34 -9.70 12.09
N TYR A 786 -4.40 -10.41 10.98
CA TYR A 786 -3.83 -10.05 9.70
C TYR A 786 -4.76 -9.02 9.07
N VAL A 787 -4.25 -7.81 8.87
CA VAL A 787 -4.94 -6.68 8.26
C VAL A 787 -4.11 -6.24 7.07
N ALA A 788 -4.76 -6.02 5.94
CA ALA A 788 -4.14 -5.78 4.64
C ALA A 788 -5.19 -5.19 3.70
N GLY A 789 -4.96 -3.98 3.17
CA GLY A 789 -5.96 -3.20 2.43
C GLY A 789 -6.57 -3.95 1.24
N ALA A 790 -7.90 -3.97 1.17
CA ALA A 790 -8.70 -4.71 0.19
C ALA A 790 -8.36 -6.21 0.11
N ARG A 791 -8.11 -6.85 1.27
CA ARG A 791 -8.00 -8.31 1.47
C ARG A 791 -8.85 -8.81 2.64
N PRO A 792 -9.28 -10.08 2.64
CA PRO A 792 -9.90 -10.74 3.79
C PRO A 792 -9.05 -10.64 5.05
N ILE A 793 -9.69 -10.26 6.16
CA ILE A 793 -9.11 -10.29 7.51
C ILE A 793 -8.88 -11.76 7.90
N GLN A 794 -7.71 -12.07 8.47
CA GLN A 794 -7.34 -13.43 8.90
C GLN A 794 -6.81 -13.43 10.34
N PRO A 795 -6.87 -14.55 11.08
CA PRO A 795 -6.23 -14.66 12.39
C PRO A 795 -4.70 -14.53 12.26
N ARG A 796 -4.04 -13.87 13.23
CA ARG A 796 -2.56 -13.74 13.30
C ARG A 796 -2.03 -14.15 14.67
N ASP A 797 -0.86 -14.78 14.69
CA ASP A 797 -0.02 -15.03 15.86
C ASP A 797 1.40 -14.49 15.59
N SER A 798 2.16 -14.17 16.62
CA SER A 798 3.60 -13.97 16.49
C SER A 798 4.36 -14.44 17.72
N VAL A 799 5.43 -15.22 17.51
CA VAL A 799 6.24 -15.80 18.60
C VAL A 799 7.69 -15.34 18.52
N ASN A 800 8.28 -15.02 19.68
CA ASN A 800 9.71 -14.72 19.80
C ASN A 800 10.53 -15.97 19.45
N ILE A 801 11.48 -15.82 18.53
CA ILE A 801 12.39 -16.90 18.09
C ILE A 801 13.86 -16.55 18.30
N ASN A 802 14.19 -15.41 18.94
CA ASN A 802 15.59 -15.04 19.16
C ASN A 802 16.35 -16.13 19.92
N VAL A 803 17.56 -16.44 19.45
CA VAL A 803 18.55 -17.23 20.18
C VAL A 803 19.82 -16.38 20.36
N PRO A 804 20.41 -16.29 21.57
CA PRO A 804 21.56 -15.41 21.79
C PRO A 804 22.82 -15.82 21.01
N GLY A 805 23.37 -14.88 20.24
CA GLY A 805 24.58 -15.07 19.43
C GLY A 805 24.32 -15.56 17.99
N THR A 806 23.05 -15.70 17.60
CA THR A 806 22.64 -16.11 16.26
C THR A 806 21.71 -15.09 15.59
N ILE A 807 21.40 -15.34 14.33
CA ILE A 807 20.32 -14.68 13.58
C ILE A 807 19.50 -15.74 12.85
N ALA A 808 18.18 -15.56 12.81
CA ALA A 808 17.24 -16.46 12.16
C ALA A 808 17.07 -16.10 10.67
N HIS A 809 17.28 -17.06 9.77
CA HIS A 809 17.33 -16.81 8.31
C HIS A 809 15.97 -17.01 7.64
N GLY A 810 15.52 -18.26 7.51
CA GLY A 810 14.25 -18.65 6.92
C GLY A 810 13.49 -19.68 7.76
N VAL A 811 12.23 -19.93 7.36
CA VAL A 811 11.33 -20.87 8.05
C VAL A 811 10.71 -21.85 7.04
N LEU A 812 10.83 -23.14 7.32
CA LEU A 812 10.12 -24.21 6.61
C LEU A 812 8.78 -24.49 7.30
N LEU A 813 7.73 -24.71 6.52
CA LEU A 813 6.53 -25.43 6.96
C LEU A 813 6.74 -26.94 6.75
N LEU A 814 6.67 -27.74 7.82
CA LEU A 814 6.85 -29.20 7.75
C LEU A 814 5.52 -29.98 7.69
N GLY A 815 4.42 -29.36 8.10
CA GLY A 815 3.10 -29.97 8.12
C GLY A 815 2.13 -29.22 9.02
N GLY A 816 0.89 -29.70 9.06
CA GLY A 816 -0.19 -29.08 9.81
C GLY A 816 -1.55 -29.66 9.46
N THR A 817 -2.55 -29.37 10.30
CA THR A 817 -3.95 -29.78 10.07
C THR A 817 -4.85 -28.56 9.97
N PHE A 818 -5.86 -28.63 9.10
CA PHE A 818 -6.81 -27.54 8.89
C PHE A 818 -8.26 -28.01 8.79
N THR A 819 -9.17 -27.03 8.80
CA THR A 819 -10.59 -27.18 8.48
C THR A 819 -11.00 -26.12 7.47
N ASP A 820 -11.73 -26.53 6.42
CA ASP A 820 -12.27 -25.62 5.40
C ASP A 820 -13.75 -25.33 5.68
N VAL A 821 -14.12 -24.04 5.67
CA VAL A 821 -15.47 -23.49 5.85
C VAL A 821 -15.96 -22.97 4.49
N PRO A 822 -16.87 -23.69 3.80
CA PRO A 822 -17.33 -23.32 2.47
C PRO A 822 -18.55 -22.39 2.49
N ASN A 823 -18.69 -21.55 1.46
CA ASN A 823 -19.66 -20.45 1.39
C ASN A 823 -19.43 -19.41 2.51
N PHE A 824 -18.16 -19.14 2.83
CA PHE A 824 -17.76 -18.10 3.76
C PHE A 824 -17.80 -16.74 3.06
N ASP A 825 -18.33 -15.74 3.76
CA ASP A 825 -18.53 -14.36 3.33
C ASP A 825 -17.51 -13.51 4.12
N PRO A 826 -16.34 -13.20 3.57
CA PRO A 826 -15.21 -12.68 4.35
C PRO A 826 -15.30 -11.17 4.58
N ALA A 827 -15.06 -10.72 5.81
CA ALA A 827 -14.80 -9.31 6.07
C ALA A 827 -13.49 -8.87 5.42
N VAL A 828 -13.54 -7.83 4.58
CA VAL A 828 -12.42 -7.29 3.81
C VAL A 828 -11.99 -5.94 4.36
N SER A 829 -10.73 -5.89 4.82
CA SER A 829 -10.09 -4.71 5.42
C SER A 829 -9.96 -3.54 4.44
N ARG A 830 -9.97 -2.32 4.97
CA ARG A 830 -9.91 -1.06 4.20
C ARG A 830 -8.95 -0.07 4.84
N VAL A 831 -8.24 0.69 4.02
CA VAL A 831 -7.42 1.81 4.51
C VAL A 831 -8.29 3.05 4.62
N LEU A 832 -8.68 3.43 5.84
CA LEU A 832 -9.58 4.56 6.10
C LEU A 832 -8.87 5.74 6.78
N THR A 833 -9.44 6.93 6.54
CA THR A 833 -9.14 8.16 7.31
C THR A 833 -10.42 8.83 7.85
N ASP A 834 -11.60 8.36 7.44
CA ASP A 834 -12.96 8.88 7.69
C ASP A 834 -13.99 7.83 7.23
N ASP A 835 -14.91 7.41 8.11
CA ASP A 835 -15.89 6.35 7.84
C ASP A 835 -17.10 6.84 7.01
N THR A 836 -17.32 8.15 6.93
CA THR A 836 -18.47 8.74 6.21
C THR A 836 -18.45 8.49 4.69
N TYR A 837 -17.37 7.89 4.18
CA TYR A 837 -17.13 7.59 2.77
C TYR A 837 -17.18 6.09 2.39
N SER A 838 -17.28 5.13 3.33
CA SER A 838 -17.03 3.69 3.04
C SER A 838 -18.15 2.72 3.49
N ILE A 839 -19.32 2.78 2.86
CA ILE A 839 -20.45 1.86 3.15
C ILE A 839 -20.55 0.64 2.20
N VAL A 840 -19.53 0.34 1.40
CA VAL A 840 -19.49 -0.79 0.46
C VAL A 840 -18.16 -1.52 0.56
N GLU A 841 -18.22 -2.85 0.62
CA GLU A 841 -17.05 -3.71 0.80
C GLU A 841 -16.24 -3.94 -0.50
N PRO A 842 -14.89 -3.90 -0.45
CA PRO A 842 -14.06 -4.26 -1.60
C PRO A 842 -14.18 -5.74 -1.96
N LEU A 843 -14.54 -6.05 -3.20
CA LEU A 843 -14.63 -7.44 -3.67
C LEU A 843 -13.25 -8.09 -3.78
N PHE A 844 -13.03 -9.20 -3.06
CA PHE A 844 -11.81 -10.00 -3.14
C PHE A 844 -11.96 -11.17 -4.13
N ALA A 845 -12.05 -10.85 -5.43
CA ALA A 845 -12.30 -11.81 -6.51
C ALA A 845 -11.11 -12.73 -6.89
N SER A 846 -10.38 -13.27 -5.90
CA SER A 846 -9.20 -14.14 -6.09
C SER A 846 -9.54 -15.62 -5.93
N ASP A 847 -9.33 -16.42 -6.99
CA ASP A 847 -9.35 -17.88 -6.93
C ASP A 847 -8.00 -18.48 -6.45
N TYR A 848 -7.14 -17.67 -5.84
CA TYR A 848 -5.91 -18.09 -5.16
C TYR A 848 -6.04 -17.94 -3.65
N TRP A 849 -5.39 -18.84 -2.90
CA TRP A 849 -5.34 -18.76 -1.44
C TRP A 849 -4.53 -17.54 -0.98
N SER A 850 -5.13 -16.73 -0.10
CA SER A 850 -4.54 -15.52 0.47
C SER A 850 -4.64 -15.52 2.00
N PRO A 851 -3.56 -15.19 2.74
CA PRO A 851 -2.21 -14.97 2.24
C PRO A 851 -1.56 -16.25 1.67
N VAL A 852 -0.54 -16.06 0.85
CA VAL A 852 0.18 -17.15 0.17
C VAL A 852 1.12 -17.91 1.14
N GLY A 853 1.78 -17.18 2.04
CA GLY A 853 2.66 -17.74 3.06
C GLY A 853 2.00 -17.73 4.44
N LEU A 854 2.04 -18.87 5.14
CA LEU A 854 1.47 -19.02 6.48
C LEU A 854 2.42 -18.58 7.62
N GLY A 855 3.70 -18.33 7.32
CA GLY A 855 4.70 -17.97 8.31
C GLY A 855 5.86 -17.18 7.70
N SER A 856 6.34 -16.17 8.43
CA SER A 856 7.45 -15.29 8.02
C SER A 856 8.32 -14.88 9.19
N ILE A 857 9.62 -14.70 8.95
CA ILE A 857 10.56 -14.19 9.95
C ILE A 857 10.74 -12.68 9.75
N ASN A 858 10.39 -11.92 10.78
CA ASN A 858 10.82 -10.53 10.92
C ASN A 858 12.04 -10.48 11.86
N ARG A 859 12.98 -9.59 11.54
CA ARG A 859 14.20 -9.38 12.33
C ARG A 859 14.74 -7.97 12.17
N PHE A 860 15.25 -7.41 13.27
CA PHE A 860 16.13 -6.24 13.26
C PHE A 860 17.14 -6.34 14.42
N GLN A 861 18.19 -5.53 14.40
CA GLN A 861 19.17 -5.46 15.49
C GLN A 861 19.15 -4.08 16.17
N GLY A 862 19.21 -4.08 17.50
CA GLY A 862 19.42 -2.89 18.31
C GLY A 862 20.89 -2.43 18.27
N ILE A 863 21.12 -1.16 18.58
CA ILE A 863 22.49 -0.58 18.68
C ILE A 863 23.30 -1.12 19.88
N ASP A 864 22.61 -1.76 20.82
CA ASP A 864 23.16 -2.56 21.92
C ASP A 864 23.62 -3.96 21.49
N GLY A 865 23.40 -4.33 20.23
CA GLY A 865 23.73 -5.63 19.65
C GLY A 865 22.67 -6.72 19.86
N ARG A 866 21.52 -6.43 20.49
CA ARG A 866 20.42 -7.39 20.65
C ARG A 866 19.69 -7.62 19.32
N SER A 867 19.40 -8.86 18.98
CA SER A 867 18.53 -9.21 17.86
C SER A 867 17.08 -9.34 18.34
N HIS A 868 16.15 -8.68 17.64
CA HIS A 868 14.72 -8.74 17.92
C HIS A 868 14.04 -9.52 16.78
N GLU A 869 13.64 -10.75 17.04
CA GLU A 869 13.33 -11.73 16.00
C GLU A 869 12.01 -12.46 16.29
N ARG A 870 11.06 -12.40 15.35
CA ARG A 870 9.75 -13.04 15.48
C ARG A 870 9.43 -13.90 14.28
N LEU A 871 8.89 -15.09 14.54
CA LEU A 871 8.10 -15.82 13.56
C LEU A 871 6.67 -15.28 13.68
N VAL A 872 6.19 -14.61 12.64
CA VAL A 872 4.78 -14.21 12.49
C VAL A 872 4.08 -15.33 11.74
N ILE A 873 2.88 -15.72 12.19
CA ILE A 873 2.08 -16.83 11.64
C ILE A 873 0.70 -16.28 11.29
N VAL A 874 0.17 -16.70 10.15
CA VAL A 874 -1.23 -16.43 9.75
C VAL A 874 -1.93 -17.78 9.62
N PRO A 875 -2.52 -18.35 10.69
CA PRO A 875 -3.15 -19.67 10.65
C PRO A 875 -4.52 -19.69 9.94
N GLY A 876 -4.76 -18.77 8.99
CA GLY A 876 -5.94 -18.74 8.12
C GLY A 876 -5.58 -18.44 6.66
N GLN A 877 -6.40 -18.92 5.72
CA GLN A 877 -6.37 -18.47 4.32
C GLN A 877 -7.79 -18.38 3.75
N PHE A 878 -8.09 -17.37 2.93
CA PHE A 878 -9.31 -17.32 2.13
C PHE A 878 -9.03 -17.56 0.64
N LYS A 879 -10.02 -18.11 -0.07
CA LYS A 879 -10.07 -18.23 -1.54
C LYS A 879 -11.52 -18.09 -2.02
N ALA A 880 -11.79 -17.19 -2.96
CA ALA A 880 -13.12 -16.93 -3.50
C ALA A 880 -13.62 -18.07 -4.41
N ASP A 881 -14.95 -18.14 -4.60
CA ASP A 881 -15.56 -18.94 -5.67
C ASP A 881 -15.52 -18.15 -6.99
N ALA A 882 -14.92 -18.74 -8.02
CA ALA A 882 -14.91 -18.16 -9.37
C ALA A 882 -16.31 -17.96 -9.97
N ALA A 883 -17.35 -18.61 -9.42
CA ALA A 883 -18.75 -18.41 -9.79
C ALA A 883 -19.48 -17.34 -8.96
N ASN A 884 -18.97 -16.95 -7.78
CA ASN A 884 -19.47 -15.83 -6.99
C ASN A 884 -18.35 -15.21 -6.13
N PRO A 885 -17.71 -14.10 -6.54
CA PRO A 885 -16.54 -13.54 -5.87
C PRO A 885 -16.83 -12.88 -4.52
N GLU A 886 -18.11 -12.72 -4.14
CA GLU A 886 -18.52 -12.28 -2.81
C GLU A 886 -18.23 -13.34 -1.74
N ILE A 887 -18.24 -14.63 -2.09
CA ILE A 887 -18.10 -15.74 -1.14
C ILE A 887 -17.01 -16.71 -1.56
N GLY A 888 -16.59 -17.59 -0.65
CA GLY A 888 -15.54 -18.57 -0.95
C GLY A 888 -15.38 -19.67 0.08
N THR A 889 -14.14 -20.11 0.24
CA THR A 889 -13.72 -21.08 1.25
C THR A 889 -12.71 -20.44 2.18
N GLN A 890 -13.03 -20.39 3.47
CA GLN A 890 -12.12 -20.00 4.53
C GLN A 890 -11.45 -21.23 5.12
N ARG A 891 -10.12 -21.30 5.06
CA ARG A 891 -9.31 -22.35 5.68
C ARG A 891 -8.79 -21.85 7.03
N LEU A 892 -8.85 -22.70 8.04
CA LEU A 892 -8.32 -22.43 9.39
C LEU A 892 -7.41 -23.57 9.82
N TYR A 893 -6.16 -23.27 10.15
CA TYR A 893 -5.14 -24.25 10.52
C TYR A 893 -5.14 -24.48 12.03
N THR A 894 -5.70 -25.61 12.47
CA THR A 894 -5.77 -26.01 13.89
C THR A 894 -4.43 -26.49 14.43
N ASN A 895 -3.49 -26.87 13.57
CA ASN A 895 -2.10 -27.12 13.93
C ASN A 895 -1.16 -26.72 12.78
N LEU A 896 -0.01 -26.12 13.12
CA LEU A 896 1.11 -25.88 12.22
C LEU A 896 2.41 -26.34 12.89
N THR A 897 3.31 -26.93 12.12
CA THR A 897 4.68 -27.23 12.56
C THR A 897 5.68 -26.61 11.60
N PHE A 898 6.41 -25.63 12.12
CA PHE A 898 7.47 -24.91 11.43
C PHE A 898 8.86 -25.39 11.89
N GLU A 899 9.87 -25.16 11.06
CA GLU A 899 11.27 -25.34 11.37
C GLU A 899 12.05 -24.08 10.97
N VAL A 900 12.53 -23.35 11.98
CA VAL A 900 13.24 -22.06 11.84
C VAL A 900 14.74 -22.31 11.82
N TYR A 901 15.45 -21.74 10.86
CA TYR A 901 16.91 -21.83 10.74
C TYR A 901 17.60 -20.68 11.48
N HIS A 902 18.66 -21.01 12.22
CA HIS A 902 19.52 -20.07 12.95
C HIS A 902 20.97 -20.26 12.52
N THR A 903 21.68 -19.16 12.28
CA THR A 903 23.13 -19.13 11.96
C THR A 903 23.88 -18.27 12.95
N PRO A 904 25.23 -18.28 12.97
CA PRO A 904 26.01 -17.22 13.60
C PRO A 904 25.59 -15.81 13.15
N ILE A 905 25.59 -14.86 14.08
CA ILE A 905 25.21 -13.44 13.90
C ILE A 905 26.03 -12.71 12.83
N ASP A 906 27.18 -13.25 12.43
CA ASP A 906 28.08 -12.71 11.39
C ASP A 906 27.85 -13.32 9.99
N ASN A 907 26.82 -14.17 9.80
CA ASN A 907 26.37 -14.51 8.46
C ASN A 907 25.60 -13.33 7.83
N THR A 908 25.95 -13.00 6.58
CA THR A 908 25.35 -11.88 5.82
C THR A 908 24.52 -12.33 4.62
N ASP A 909 24.50 -13.62 4.32
CA ASP A 909 23.75 -14.18 3.19
C ASP A 909 22.28 -14.42 3.56
N PHE A 910 21.42 -13.51 3.10
CA PHE A 910 19.97 -13.59 3.25
C PHE A 910 19.23 -13.85 1.94
N VAL A 911 19.89 -14.44 0.93
CA VAL A 911 19.32 -14.65 -0.42
C VAL A 911 18.82 -16.09 -0.55
N ALA A 912 17.50 -16.27 -0.62
CA ALA A 912 16.91 -17.60 -0.79
C ALA A 912 17.25 -18.23 -2.17
N PRO A 913 17.46 -19.56 -2.24
CA PRO A 913 17.88 -20.25 -3.47
C PRO A 913 16.79 -20.22 -4.55
N GLN A 914 17.19 -20.21 -5.81
CA GLN A 914 16.28 -20.10 -6.95
C GLN A 914 15.78 -21.48 -7.41
N VAL A 915 14.46 -21.64 -7.51
CA VAL A 915 13.82 -22.87 -8.01
C VAL A 915 13.38 -22.67 -9.46
N TRP A 916 14.05 -23.35 -10.39
CA TRP A 916 13.83 -23.17 -11.83
C TRP A 916 12.77 -24.10 -12.41
N GLN A 917 12.70 -25.34 -11.93
CA GLN A 917 11.78 -26.36 -12.45
C GLN A 917 11.28 -27.26 -11.33
N VAL A 918 10.01 -27.65 -11.39
CA VAL A 918 9.37 -28.61 -10.48
C VAL A 918 8.62 -29.63 -11.33
N HIS A 919 9.17 -30.83 -11.44
CA HIS A 919 8.52 -31.96 -12.11
C HIS A 919 7.90 -32.91 -11.07
N ALA A 920 6.64 -33.28 -11.27
CA ALA A 920 5.95 -34.31 -10.49
C ALA A 920 5.17 -35.22 -11.44
N SER A 921 5.51 -36.51 -11.47
CA SER A 921 4.94 -37.48 -12.42
C SER A 921 4.46 -38.75 -11.71
N GLN A 922 3.22 -39.16 -11.94
CA GLN A 922 2.69 -40.40 -11.38
C GLN A 922 2.97 -41.59 -12.32
N GLN A 923 3.61 -42.63 -11.79
CA GLN A 923 3.79 -43.92 -12.44
C GLN A 923 3.36 -45.04 -11.49
N ASP A 924 2.34 -45.80 -11.89
CA ASP A 924 1.70 -46.84 -11.07
C ASP A 924 1.30 -46.30 -9.67
N ASN A 925 1.84 -46.90 -8.60
CA ASN A 925 1.63 -46.49 -7.20
C ASN A 925 2.81 -45.65 -6.66
N ALA A 926 3.43 -44.84 -7.51
CA ALA A 926 4.53 -43.96 -7.14
C ALA A 926 4.39 -42.59 -7.82
N ILE A 927 4.78 -41.53 -7.11
CA ILE A 927 4.89 -40.17 -7.65
C ILE A 927 6.37 -39.78 -7.54
N ASN A 928 6.99 -39.50 -8.69
CA ASN A 928 8.39 -39.14 -8.79
C ASN A 928 8.51 -37.61 -8.91
N PHE A 929 9.28 -37.02 -8.01
CA PHE A 929 9.59 -35.60 -7.96
C PHE A 929 11.03 -35.36 -8.42
N ALA A 930 11.22 -34.33 -9.24
CA ALA A 930 12.52 -33.80 -9.60
C ALA A 930 12.45 -32.26 -9.62
N VAL A 931 13.31 -31.60 -8.84
CA VAL A 931 13.34 -30.14 -8.67
C VAL A 931 14.72 -29.63 -9.07
N LEU A 932 14.78 -28.61 -9.95
CA LEU A 932 16.02 -27.96 -10.35
C LEU A 932 16.23 -26.67 -9.57
N LEU A 933 17.38 -26.56 -8.92
CA LEU A 933 17.82 -25.38 -8.18
C LEU A 933 19.05 -24.73 -8.82
N SER A 934 19.17 -23.41 -8.66
CA SER A 934 20.48 -22.75 -8.61
C SER A 934 20.58 -21.88 -7.37
N ASP A 935 21.82 -21.60 -7.00
CA ASP A 935 22.18 -20.63 -5.97
C ASP A 935 23.24 -19.73 -6.62
N ASP A 936 22.95 -18.43 -6.66
CA ASP A 936 23.66 -17.41 -7.44
C ASP A 936 24.17 -16.29 -6.52
N ASP A 937 24.67 -16.63 -5.33
CA ASP A 937 25.44 -15.66 -4.52
C ASP A 937 26.75 -15.27 -5.23
N ALA A 938 26.65 -14.19 -6.00
CA ALA A 938 27.76 -13.59 -6.74
C ALA A 938 28.83 -12.94 -5.84
N LEU A 939 28.66 -12.90 -4.51
CA LEU A 939 29.64 -12.37 -3.56
C LEU A 939 30.67 -13.41 -3.11
N LEU A 940 30.37 -14.72 -3.20
CA LEU A 940 31.28 -15.80 -2.85
C LEU A 940 31.86 -16.50 -4.09
N SER A 941 33.11 -16.16 -4.43
CA SER A 941 33.78 -16.61 -5.66
C SER A 941 34.21 -18.10 -5.72
N GLU A 942 33.57 -19.01 -4.98
CA GLU A 942 33.90 -20.44 -4.93
C GLU A 942 32.67 -21.38 -4.94
N GLY A 943 31.90 -21.32 -6.03
CA GLY A 943 31.23 -22.50 -6.61
C GLY A 943 29.75 -22.72 -6.28
N VAL A 944 29.00 -23.13 -7.31
CA VAL A 944 27.60 -23.59 -7.23
C VAL A 944 27.50 -24.81 -6.32
N GLY A 945 26.49 -24.84 -5.44
CA GLY A 945 25.99 -26.05 -4.81
C GLY A 945 26.70 -26.46 -3.51
N LYS A 946 26.48 -25.72 -2.42
CA LYS A 946 26.61 -26.27 -1.06
C LYS A 946 25.26 -26.78 -0.57
N GLU A 947 25.12 -28.10 -0.51
CA GLU A 947 24.11 -28.86 0.24
C GLU A 947 22.73 -28.19 0.44
N SER A 948 21.95 -28.03 -0.63
CA SER A 948 20.57 -27.57 -0.52
C SER A 948 19.65 -28.67 0.06
N ARG A 949 18.82 -28.33 1.06
CA ARG A 949 17.72 -29.19 1.53
C ARG A 949 16.46 -28.87 0.73
N VAL A 950 15.72 -29.89 0.30
CA VAL A 950 14.52 -29.70 -0.53
C VAL A 950 13.37 -30.55 -0.01
N VAL A 951 12.28 -29.89 0.35
CA VAL A 951 11.11 -30.50 1.00
C VAL A 951 9.90 -30.35 0.09
N VAL A 952 9.30 -31.48 -0.27
CA VAL A 952 7.95 -31.52 -0.86
C VAL A 952 6.95 -31.66 0.27
N VAL A 953 6.07 -30.67 0.44
CA VAL A 953 4.94 -30.76 1.37
C VAL A 953 3.71 -31.12 0.56
N TYR A 954 3.03 -32.20 0.94
CA TYR A 954 1.92 -32.78 0.18
C TYR A 954 0.75 -33.19 1.08
N ARG A 955 -0.43 -33.33 0.48
CA ARG A 955 -1.62 -33.96 1.08
C ARG A 955 -2.38 -34.71 -0.02
N ASP A 956 -3.10 -35.77 0.35
CA ASP A 956 -4.18 -36.28 -0.50
C ASP A 956 -5.17 -35.13 -0.74
N SER A 957 -5.63 -34.88 -1.97
CA SER A 957 -6.44 -33.68 -2.29
C SER A 957 -7.74 -33.54 -1.46
N TYR A 958 -8.22 -34.66 -0.88
CA TYR A 958 -9.39 -34.75 -0.01
C TYR A 958 -9.06 -34.88 1.50
N SER A 959 -7.78 -34.86 1.89
CA SER A 959 -7.32 -34.84 3.29
C SER A 959 -7.06 -33.39 3.74
N SER A 960 -7.25 -33.09 5.03
CA SER A 960 -6.89 -31.79 5.62
C SER A 960 -5.63 -31.82 6.49
N GLU A 961 -4.76 -32.81 6.25
CA GLU A 961 -3.46 -33.00 6.90
C GLU A 961 -2.32 -32.89 5.88
N TRP A 962 -1.36 -31.99 6.12
CA TRP A 962 -0.14 -31.82 5.32
C TRP A 962 1.03 -32.64 5.89
N GLN A 963 1.79 -33.28 5.01
CA GLN A 963 2.96 -34.12 5.32
C GLN A 963 4.17 -33.70 4.49
N ALA A 964 5.38 -33.77 5.05
CA ALA A 964 6.64 -33.46 4.36
C ALA A 964 7.38 -34.73 3.88
N MET A 965 8.01 -34.64 2.70
CA MET A 965 8.99 -35.58 2.17
C MET A 965 10.26 -34.86 1.73
N GLU A 966 11.41 -35.28 2.26
CA GLU A 966 12.73 -34.80 1.82
C GLU A 966 13.09 -35.39 0.44
N LEU A 967 13.68 -34.56 -0.44
CA LEU A 967 14.30 -34.99 -1.69
C LEU A 967 15.82 -35.08 -1.52
N THR A 968 16.47 -35.97 -2.27
CA THR A 968 17.94 -36.07 -2.31
C THR A 968 18.51 -35.11 -3.34
N TYR A 969 19.18 -34.05 -2.89
CA TYR A 969 19.87 -33.07 -3.73
C TYR A 969 21.24 -33.57 -4.23
N ASP A 970 21.54 -33.32 -5.50
CA ASP A 970 22.85 -33.53 -6.12
C ASP A 970 23.48 -32.21 -6.58
N ALA A 971 24.44 -31.72 -5.81
CA ALA A 971 25.19 -30.49 -6.09
C ALA A 971 25.95 -30.50 -7.43
N LEU A 972 26.24 -31.67 -8.02
CA LEU A 972 26.90 -31.76 -9.33
C LEU A 972 25.95 -31.47 -10.50
N THR A 973 24.64 -31.54 -10.29
CA THR A 973 23.62 -31.38 -11.34
C THR A 973 22.55 -30.33 -11.02
N GLY A 974 22.47 -29.86 -9.76
CA GLY A 974 21.45 -28.92 -9.29
C GLY A 974 20.08 -29.55 -9.04
N TRP A 975 19.94 -30.88 -9.23
CA TRP A 975 18.65 -31.57 -9.11
C TRP A 975 18.45 -32.22 -7.75
N ALA A 976 17.31 -31.96 -7.12
CA ALA A 976 16.80 -32.74 -6.00
C ALA A 976 15.72 -33.73 -6.47
N ASN A 977 15.87 -35.01 -6.10
CA ASN A 977 15.02 -36.10 -6.59
C ASN A 977 14.44 -36.95 -5.45
N GLY A 978 13.24 -37.47 -5.63
CA GLY A 978 12.61 -38.39 -4.66
C GLY A 978 11.35 -39.06 -5.18
N THR A 979 10.92 -40.14 -4.52
CA THR A 979 9.76 -40.95 -4.92
C THR A 979 8.83 -41.19 -3.74
N LEU A 980 7.62 -40.66 -3.81
CA LEU A 980 6.54 -40.92 -2.85
C LEU A 980 5.77 -42.17 -3.28
N LEU A 981 5.61 -43.15 -2.38
CA LEU A 981 4.79 -44.34 -2.63
C LEU A 981 3.32 -44.04 -2.29
N HIS A 982 2.58 -43.49 -3.25
CA HIS A 982 1.18 -43.08 -3.11
C HIS A 982 0.35 -43.49 -4.34
N SER A 983 -0.96 -43.69 -4.15
CA SER A 983 -1.91 -44.05 -5.21
C SER A 983 -3.20 -43.24 -5.11
N GLY A 984 -3.25 -42.10 -5.82
CA GLY A 984 -4.33 -41.13 -5.73
C GLY A 984 -3.94 -39.81 -6.40
N GLN A 985 -4.76 -38.78 -6.19
CA GLN A 985 -4.45 -37.40 -6.53
C GLN A 985 -3.96 -36.69 -5.26
N ILE A 986 -2.85 -35.96 -5.37
CA ILE A 986 -2.28 -35.17 -4.27
C ILE A 986 -2.17 -33.70 -4.68
N ASP A 987 -2.32 -32.85 -3.68
CA ASP A 987 -1.92 -31.45 -3.72
C ASP A 987 -0.53 -31.36 -3.08
N PHE A 988 0.38 -30.58 -3.65
CA PHE A 988 1.73 -30.40 -3.12
C PHE A 988 2.32 -29.01 -3.40
N PHE A 989 3.33 -28.63 -2.64
CA PHE A 989 4.19 -27.48 -2.89
C PHE A 989 5.64 -27.83 -2.52
N VAL A 990 6.59 -27.01 -2.99
CA VAL A 990 8.03 -27.25 -2.81
C VAL A 990 8.61 -26.12 -1.99
N GLN A 991 9.47 -26.48 -1.03
CA GLN A 991 10.38 -25.55 -0.36
C GLN A 991 11.82 -25.99 -0.59
N ALA A 992 12.73 -25.03 -0.73
CA ALA A 992 14.16 -25.28 -0.85
C ALA A 992 14.92 -24.39 0.15
N VAL A 993 16.01 -24.91 0.70
CA VAL A 993 16.86 -24.22 1.68
C VAL A 993 18.32 -24.33 1.26
N ASP A 994 19.08 -23.25 1.39
CA ASP A 994 20.53 -23.20 1.19
C ASP A 994 21.31 -23.57 2.47
N ALA A 995 22.65 -23.44 2.41
CA ALA A 995 23.54 -23.68 3.55
C ALA A 995 23.51 -22.58 4.64
N SER A 996 22.96 -21.40 4.32
CA SER A 996 22.71 -20.30 5.26
C SER A 996 21.35 -20.43 5.96
N GLY A 997 20.48 -21.34 5.52
CA GLY A 997 19.14 -21.51 6.07
C GLY A 997 18.09 -20.55 5.49
N ASN A 998 18.34 -19.87 4.38
CA ASN A 998 17.30 -19.08 3.72
C ASN A 998 16.34 -20.01 2.96
N VAL A 999 15.04 -19.75 3.06
CA VAL A 999 14.00 -20.65 2.53
C VAL A 999 13.28 -20.00 1.35
N ALA A 1000 13.24 -20.72 0.23
CA ALA A 1000 12.39 -20.43 -0.92
C ALA A 1000 11.11 -21.29 -0.89
N LEU A 1001 9.98 -20.73 -1.30
CA LEU A 1001 8.67 -21.39 -1.39
C LEU A 1001 8.14 -21.31 -2.83
N VAL A 1002 7.61 -22.42 -3.35
CA VAL A 1002 7.10 -22.53 -4.72
C VAL A 1002 5.67 -23.07 -4.73
N LEU A 1003 4.76 -22.25 -5.26
CA LEU A 1003 3.32 -22.50 -5.38
C LEU A 1003 2.83 -22.08 -6.78
N ASN A 1004 1.71 -22.63 -7.23
CA ASN A 1004 1.02 -22.16 -8.44
C ASN A 1004 0.21 -20.91 -8.11
N HIS A 1005 0.86 -19.73 -8.15
CA HIS A 1005 0.22 -18.44 -7.86
C HIS A 1005 -0.48 -18.40 -6.49
N GLY A 1006 0.01 -19.17 -5.51
CA GLY A 1006 -0.61 -19.34 -4.18
C GLY A 1006 -1.48 -20.58 -4.01
N ASN A 1007 -1.98 -21.19 -5.09
CA ASN A 1007 -2.56 -22.54 -5.04
C ASN A 1007 -1.44 -23.60 -4.96
N PRO A 1008 -1.63 -24.74 -4.27
CA PRO A 1008 -0.73 -25.88 -4.42
C PRO A 1008 -0.78 -26.46 -5.84
N PHE A 1009 0.31 -27.09 -6.27
CA PHE A 1009 0.33 -27.91 -7.48
C PHE A 1009 -0.47 -29.19 -7.28
N VAL A 1010 -1.02 -29.75 -8.36
CA VAL A 1010 -1.83 -30.97 -8.30
C VAL A 1010 -1.27 -32.02 -9.26
N VAL A 1011 -1.10 -33.25 -8.79
CA VAL A 1011 -0.65 -34.38 -9.61
C VAL A 1011 -1.55 -35.61 -9.38
N GLY A 1012 -1.82 -36.34 -10.46
CA GLY A 1012 -2.69 -37.52 -10.50
C GLY A 1012 -2.43 -38.34 -11.77
N MET A 1013 -3.40 -39.15 -12.21
CA MET A 1013 -3.21 -40.17 -13.24
C MET A 1013 -2.84 -39.62 -14.64
N GLY A 1014 -1.56 -39.35 -14.86
CA GLY A 1014 -0.98 -38.93 -16.12
C GLY A 1014 0.46 -38.40 -15.97
N ASN A 1015 1.15 -38.22 -17.10
CA ASN A 1015 2.42 -37.50 -17.12
C ASN A 1015 2.17 -35.99 -17.14
N SER A 1016 1.98 -35.38 -15.96
CA SER A 1016 2.06 -33.94 -15.81
C SER A 1016 3.51 -33.49 -15.93
N VAL A 1017 3.81 -32.60 -16.87
CA VAL A 1017 5.07 -31.83 -16.89
C VAL A 1017 4.69 -30.38 -16.68
N LEU A 1018 5.04 -29.83 -15.51
CA LEU A 1018 4.73 -28.45 -15.17
C LEU A 1018 5.97 -27.60 -15.42
N TYR A 1019 5.89 -26.72 -16.42
CA TYR A 1019 6.88 -25.67 -16.62
C TYR A 1019 6.44 -24.45 -15.82
N LEU A 1020 7.30 -23.96 -14.93
CA LEU A 1020 7.13 -22.63 -14.35
C LEU A 1020 7.28 -21.59 -15.48
N PRO A 1021 6.46 -20.52 -15.52
CA PRO A 1021 6.70 -19.44 -16.46
C PRO A 1021 8.06 -18.82 -16.16
N VAL A 1022 8.86 -18.58 -17.21
CA VAL A 1022 10.14 -17.87 -17.06
C VAL A 1022 9.85 -16.41 -16.79
N VAL A 1023 9.74 -16.06 -15.51
CA VAL A 1023 9.71 -14.67 -15.06
C VAL A 1023 11.09 -14.08 -15.29
N LEU A 1024 11.28 -13.50 -16.48
CA LEU A 1024 12.31 -12.50 -16.69
C LEU A 1024 12.03 -11.36 -15.71
N ARG A 1025 12.89 -11.20 -14.70
CA ARG A 1025 12.94 -9.96 -13.94
C ARG A 1025 13.31 -8.81 -14.91
N PRO A 1026 12.75 -7.61 -14.74
CA PRO A 1026 13.19 -6.42 -15.45
C PRO A 1026 14.64 -6.05 -15.10
#